data_AF-A0A0D2W3D6-F1
#
_entry.id   AF-A0A0D2W3D6-F1
#
_cell.length_a   1.000
_cell.length_b   1.000
_cell.length_c   1.000
_cell.angle_alpha   90.00
_cell.angle_beta   90.00
_cell.angle_gamma   90.00
#
_symmetry.space_group_name_H-M   'P 1'
#
loop_
_entity.id
_entity.type
_entity.pdbx_description
1 polymer ?
#
loop_
_entity_poly.entity_id
_entity_poly.type
_entity_poly.pdbx_seq_one_letter_code
_entity_poly.pdbx_strand_id
1 'polypeptide(L)'
;MQKYQIAKRLEEDSKHMGNCLTERNWQRPLLLYFSMTMRSDASGTIRTSRVKMKDLSASWVLENPISGDPGKQKGSQVFKLKDSYQASRRSEENVEHFIDDHHWQEDEIQNRRKASWSPVKFKRQMLRQKRWDLRTVDLIRQNKEADKQMEATSAIEDLKNMDPVVNGKYSIWRRDFENPNSDSTLKLMRDQIIMAKAYANIAKSRNQIDLYSSLLRHVGDSLRVIGDANSDSELHPSSLDQAKAMGHALSFAKDRLYDCHIVARKLRAMLQSAEDNVDSLKKRSAFLIQLAAKTVPKPLHCLPLQLAADYYFHGYQSKKDLNIEKLEDPSLYHYAIFSDNVLATSVVVNSTVLHANEPEKHVFHIVTDKLNFAAMRMWFILNAPEKATVQVENIDDFKWLNSSYCSVLRQLESARVKEYYFKNHPSSLFVGSDNLKYRNPKYLSMLNHLRFYLPEVYPKLHKILFLDDDIVVQKDLTPLWDVDLNGMVNGAVETCKGSFHRFDKYLNFSNPKISENFDSNACGWAFGMNIFDLKEWRNRNITQIYHYWQDRNEDRTLWKLGTLPPGLITFYNLTYPLDRKWHVLGLGYDPALNQTEIVNAAVVHYNGNYKPWLDLAVAKYKSYWSKYVRFDNYYLKLCNLSE
;
A
#
# COMPACT_ATOMS: atom_id res chain seq x y z
N MET A 1 37.68 6.92 29.11
CA MET A 1 37.06 7.68 30.23
C MET A 1 35.85 8.52 29.81
N GLN A 2 35.93 9.40 28.79
CA GLN A 2 34.85 10.36 28.44
C GLN A 2 33.41 9.80 28.42
N LYS A 3 33.16 8.59 27.88
CA LYS A 3 31.81 7.98 27.87
C LYS A 3 31.20 7.79 29.28
N TYR A 4 32.02 7.60 30.31
CA TYR A 4 31.57 7.42 31.70
C TYR A 4 31.19 8.76 32.36
N GLN A 5 31.88 9.85 32.01
CA GLN A 5 31.54 11.21 32.49
C GLN A 5 30.24 11.73 31.85
N ILE A 6 29.96 11.37 30.59
CA ILE A 6 28.68 11.72 29.93
C ILE A 6 27.51 10.98 30.57
N ALA A 7 27.66 9.68 30.84
CA ALA A 7 26.62 8.89 31.53
C ALA A 7 26.31 9.46 32.92
N LYS A 8 27.34 9.78 33.71
CA LYS A 8 27.15 10.34 35.06
C LYS A 8 26.51 11.72 35.05
N ARG A 9 26.85 12.58 34.08
CA ARG A 9 26.18 13.89 33.91
C ARG A 9 24.71 13.74 33.55
N LEU A 10 24.35 12.82 32.65
CA LEU A 10 22.94 12.53 32.34
C LEU A 10 22.16 11.95 33.54
N GLU A 11 22.82 11.21 34.43
CA GLU A 11 22.22 10.72 35.68
C GLU A 11 22.02 11.83 36.73
N GLU A 12 22.90 12.84 36.75
CA GLU A 12 22.80 14.04 37.57
C GLU A 12 21.73 15.01 37.03
N ASP A 13 21.66 15.20 35.69
CA ASP A 13 20.62 15.98 35.00
C ASP A 13 19.22 15.34 35.21
N SER A 14 19.12 14.01 35.14
CA SER A 14 17.89 13.26 35.43
C SER A 14 17.37 13.52 36.85
N LYS A 15 18.26 13.71 37.83
CA LYS A 15 17.90 14.08 39.21
C LYS A 15 17.49 15.56 39.38
N HIS A 16 17.64 16.40 38.35
CA HIS A 16 17.19 17.80 38.34
C HIS A 16 15.90 18.04 37.54
N MET A 17 15.31 17.02 36.90
CA MET A 17 14.03 17.12 36.16
C MET A 17 12.78 17.27 37.05
N GLY A 18 12.92 17.85 38.26
CA GLY A 18 11.84 17.97 39.25
C GLY A 18 10.97 19.23 39.17
N ASN A 19 11.36 20.27 38.40
CA ASN A 19 10.69 21.57 38.43
C ASN A 19 10.35 22.15 37.03
N CYS A 20 9.17 22.75 36.90
CA CYS A 20 8.76 23.51 35.72
C CYS A 20 9.45 24.88 35.66
N LEU A 21 10.68 24.92 35.16
CA LEU A 21 11.45 26.16 35.02
C LEU A 21 11.15 26.91 33.71
N THR A 22 10.33 27.95 33.82
CA THR A 22 10.11 29.08 32.88
C THR A 22 9.38 28.80 31.56
N GLU A 23 8.34 29.62 31.29
CA GLU A 23 7.26 29.36 30.32
C GLU A 23 7.62 29.47 28.81
N ARG A 24 8.86 29.80 28.42
CA ARG A 24 9.12 30.40 27.10
C ARG A 24 9.64 29.50 25.97
N ASN A 25 10.20 28.31 26.25
CA ASN A 25 11.00 27.58 25.24
C ASN A 25 10.35 26.32 24.60
N TRP A 26 9.27 25.76 25.15
CA TRP A 26 8.70 24.49 24.65
C TRP A 26 7.58 24.59 23.60
N GLN A 27 7.05 25.78 23.31
CA GLN A 27 6.04 25.94 22.25
C GLN A 27 6.62 25.70 20.84
N ARG A 28 7.91 26.00 20.61
CA ARG A 28 8.54 25.89 19.28
C ARG A 28 8.80 24.43 18.83
N PRO A 29 9.36 23.51 19.66
CA PRO A 29 9.67 22.16 19.19
C PRO A 29 8.45 21.26 18.96
N LEU A 30 7.39 21.41 19.77
CA LEU A 30 6.22 20.52 19.72
C LEU A 30 5.32 20.80 18.50
N LEU A 31 5.02 22.07 18.20
CA LEU A 31 4.13 22.41 17.07
C LEU A 31 4.72 22.04 15.70
N LEU A 32 6.04 21.90 15.58
CA LEU A 32 6.71 21.38 14.37
C LEU A 32 6.35 19.92 14.02
N TYR A 33 5.74 19.17 14.94
CA TYR A 33 5.21 17.83 14.68
C TYR A 33 3.71 17.78 14.40
N PHE A 34 2.94 18.84 14.70
CA PHE A 34 1.48 18.72 14.85
C PHE A 34 0.62 18.98 13.62
N SER A 35 1.20 19.37 12.48
CA SER A 35 0.45 19.45 11.21
C SER A 35 1.01 18.47 10.17
N MET A 36 0.26 17.38 9.97
CA MET A 36 0.38 16.49 8.83
C MET A 36 -0.85 16.67 7.94
N THR A 37 -0.72 17.42 6.85
CA THR A 37 -1.83 17.62 5.91
C THR A 37 -2.05 16.38 5.07
N MET A 38 -3.30 15.92 5.04
CA MET A 38 -3.77 14.87 4.13
C MET A 38 -4.47 15.51 2.94
N ARG A 39 -4.12 15.09 1.72
CA ARG A 39 -4.93 15.34 0.51
C ARG A 39 -5.00 14.04 -0.29
N SER A 40 -6.21 13.68 -0.73
CA SER A 40 -6.39 12.76 -1.85
C SER A 40 -6.22 13.55 -3.15
N ASP A 41 -5.42 13.04 -4.08
CA ASP A 41 -5.50 13.49 -5.47
C ASP A 41 -6.66 12.79 -6.20
N ALA A 42 -6.94 13.19 -7.44
CA ALA A 42 -8.03 12.65 -8.26
C ALA A 42 -7.88 11.15 -8.62
N SER A 43 -6.76 10.50 -8.27
CA SER A 43 -6.57 9.05 -8.38
C SER A 43 -6.91 8.29 -7.07
N GLY A 44 -7.36 8.99 -6.03
CA GLY A 44 -7.61 8.41 -4.72
C GLY A 44 -6.34 8.18 -3.88
N THR A 45 -5.18 8.68 -4.31
CA THR A 45 -3.92 8.48 -3.59
C THR A 45 -3.84 9.43 -2.40
N ILE A 46 -3.90 8.88 -1.19
CA ILE A 46 -3.78 9.63 0.07
C ILE A 46 -2.31 10.05 0.26
N ARG A 47 -2.01 11.34 0.08
CA ARG A 47 -0.69 11.93 0.34
C ARG A 47 -0.66 12.61 1.70
N THR A 48 0.45 12.44 2.41
CA THR A 48 0.70 13.00 3.76
C THR A 48 1.97 13.85 3.75
N SER A 49 1.93 15.09 4.24
CA SER A 49 3.11 15.97 4.26
C SER A 49 3.39 16.60 5.63
N ARG A 50 4.66 16.58 6.07
CA ARG A 50 5.14 17.27 7.27
C ARG A 50 5.36 18.76 6.96
N VAL A 51 4.71 19.62 7.74
CA VAL A 51 4.78 21.08 7.68
C VAL A 51 6.10 21.58 8.28
N LYS A 52 6.65 22.69 7.77
CA LYS A 52 7.88 23.35 8.24
C LYS A 52 7.60 24.66 8.99
N MET A 53 8.59 25.18 9.71
CA MET A 53 8.44 26.39 10.52
C MET A 53 8.00 27.63 9.74
N LYS A 54 8.40 27.75 8.46
CA LYS A 54 8.00 28.85 7.56
C LYS A 54 6.53 28.76 7.07
N ASP A 55 5.88 27.63 7.32
CA ASP A 55 4.52 27.31 6.86
C ASP A 55 3.47 27.60 7.98
N LEU A 56 3.84 28.39 9.01
CA LEU A 56 3.02 28.75 10.18
C LEU A 56 2.58 30.22 10.13
N SER A 57 1.42 30.53 10.70
CA SER A 57 0.87 31.90 10.71
C SER A 57 1.72 32.85 11.57
N ALA A 58 1.82 34.11 11.15
CA ALA A 58 2.50 35.19 11.87
C ALA A 58 1.93 35.43 13.29
N SER A 59 0.70 34.99 13.59
CA SER A 59 0.14 35.03 14.94
C SER A 59 0.87 34.16 15.98
N TRP A 60 1.84 33.35 15.56
CA TRP A 60 2.77 32.62 16.43
C TRP A 60 4.13 33.32 16.62
N VAL A 61 4.34 34.48 16.01
CA VAL A 61 5.52 35.35 16.19
C VAL A 61 5.12 36.51 17.10
N LEU A 62 5.46 36.40 18.39
CA LEU A 62 5.31 37.52 19.32
C LEU A 62 6.53 38.45 19.15
N GLU A 63 6.32 39.65 18.64
CA GLU A 63 7.33 40.72 18.71
C GLU A 63 7.49 41.19 20.16
N ASN A 64 8.70 41.61 20.55
CA ASN A 64 9.00 42.04 21.92
C ASN A 64 8.79 43.56 22.08
N PRO A 65 7.79 44.03 22.87
CA PRO A 65 7.61 45.45 23.16
C PRO A 65 8.53 45.91 24.31
N ILE A 66 9.86 45.83 24.12
CA ILE A 66 10.85 46.37 25.08
C ILE A 66 11.96 47.13 24.34
N SER A 67 11.65 48.36 23.93
CA SER A 67 12.63 49.43 23.68
C SER A 67 11.97 50.78 23.97
N GLY A 68 11.86 51.12 25.25
CA GLY A 68 11.22 52.35 25.74
C GLY A 68 11.74 52.75 27.11
N ASP A 69 12.07 54.02 27.26
CA ASP A 69 12.83 54.58 28.39
C ASP A 69 11.94 54.85 29.64
N PRO A 70 12.45 54.75 30.89
CA PRO A 70 11.59 54.78 32.07
C PRO A 70 11.42 56.18 32.68
N GLY A 71 10.25 56.81 32.52
CA GLY A 71 9.96 58.00 33.32
C GLY A 71 8.65 58.76 33.11
N LYS A 72 7.61 58.44 33.90
CA LYS A 72 6.83 59.40 34.73
C LYS A 72 5.79 58.72 35.62
N GLN A 73 5.26 59.47 36.59
CA GLN A 73 4.45 59.00 37.73
C GLN A 73 2.95 59.35 37.61
N LYS A 74 2.19 58.83 38.59
CA LYS A 74 0.79 59.15 39.00
C LYS A 74 -0.31 58.36 38.24
N GLY A 75 -1.39 57.94 38.89
CA GLY A 75 -1.76 58.13 40.31
C GLY A 75 -2.84 57.16 40.81
N SER A 76 -3.12 57.24 42.11
CA SER A 76 -3.94 56.27 42.88
C SER A 76 -5.42 56.24 42.51
N GLN A 77 -6.06 55.09 42.76
CA GLN A 77 -7.19 55.07 43.72
C GLN A 77 -7.30 53.72 44.43
N VAL A 78 -7.91 53.74 45.63
CA VAL A 78 -8.07 52.60 46.54
C VAL A 78 -9.52 52.58 47.01
N PHE A 79 -10.14 51.39 47.09
CA PHE A 79 -11.25 51.15 48.01
C PHE A 79 -11.20 49.72 48.58
N LYS A 80 -11.62 49.56 49.84
CA LYS A 80 -11.44 48.33 50.64
C LYS A 80 -12.40 48.31 51.84
N LEU A 81 -13.27 47.31 51.93
CA LEU A 81 -14.03 46.86 53.13
C LEU A 81 -14.49 45.40 52.84
N LYS A 82 -14.50 44.38 53.72
CA LYS A 82 -14.72 44.21 55.19
C LYS A 82 -16.19 44.38 55.61
N ASP A 83 -16.83 43.51 56.41
CA ASP A 83 -16.45 42.18 57.00
C ASP A 83 -17.47 41.06 56.64
N SER A 84 -18.15 40.20 57.45
CA SER A 84 -18.25 39.97 58.92
C SER A 84 -18.84 38.59 59.32
N TYR A 85 -18.15 37.88 60.22
CA TYR A 85 -18.61 37.06 61.38
C TYR A 85 -19.87 36.14 61.27
N GLN A 86 -19.71 34.80 61.38
CA GLN A 86 -19.84 33.92 62.60
C GLN A 86 -21.28 33.39 62.89
N ALA A 87 -21.54 32.32 63.69
CA ALA A 87 -20.96 30.97 63.85
C ALA A 87 -21.61 30.23 65.07
N SER A 88 -22.13 28.99 64.94
CA SER A 88 -22.23 28.00 66.07
C SER A 88 -22.81 26.60 65.71
N ARG A 89 -22.09 25.53 66.10
CA ARG A 89 -22.47 24.18 66.64
C ARG A 89 -23.74 23.41 66.20
N ARG A 90 -23.52 22.10 65.89
CA ARG A 90 -24.13 20.81 66.39
C ARG A 90 -25.60 20.79 66.88
N SER A 91 -26.41 19.73 66.68
CA SER A 91 -26.12 18.28 66.46
C SER A 91 -27.28 17.50 65.80
N GLU A 92 -26.92 16.41 65.12
CA GLU A 92 -27.60 15.09 64.97
C GLU A 92 -29.11 14.91 64.61
N GLU A 93 -29.32 13.84 63.82
CA GLU A 93 -30.55 13.06 63.54
C GLU A 93 -31.65 13.57 62.58
N ASN A 94 -32.33 12.54 62.03
CA ASN A 94 -33.55 12.53 61.20
C ASN A 94 -33.49 13.11 59.77
N VAL A 95 -33.34 12.20 58.81
CA VAL A 95 -33.69 12.40 57.40
C VAL A 95 -35.15 11.97 57.20
N GLU A 96 -36.05 12.92 56.93
CA GLU A 96 -37.34 12.61 56.33
C GLU A 96 -37.30 12.81 54.81
N HIS A 97 -37.98 11.91 54.09
CA HIS A 97 -38.07 11.93 52.64
C HIS A 97 -39.13 12.93 52.15
N PHE A 98 -38.75 13.77 51.19
CA PHE A 98 -39.63 14.06 50.07
C PHE A 98 -39.10 13.29 48.85
N ILE A 99 -39.98 12.51 48.23
CA ILE A 99 -39.69 11.70 47.04
C ILE A 99 -40.32 12.40 45.84
N ASP A 100 -39.58 12.46 44.73
CA ASP A 100 -40.08 12.87 43.41
C ASP A 100 -40.27 11.61 42.52
N ASP A 101 -41.37 11.58 41.77
CA ASP A 101 -42.21 10.38 41.71
C ASP A 101 -41.99 9.51 40.46
N HIS A 102 -40.74 9.42 40.00
CA HIS A 102 -40.40 8.92 38.65
C HIS A 102 -39.33 7.82 38.59
N HIS A 103 -38.99 7.15 39.70
CA HIS A 103 -38.03 6.01 39.69
C HIS A 103 -38.64 4.62 39.94
N TRP A 104 -39.92 4.51 40.30
CA TRP A 104 -40.50 3.23 40.78
C TRP A 104 -40.95 2.25 39.68
N GLN A 105 -41.15 2.68 38.42
CA GLN A 105 -41.77 1.82 37.40
C GLN A 105 -40.82 0.85 36.67
N GLU A 106 -39.51 1.15 36.52
CA GLU A 106 -38.61 0.23 35.82
C GLU A 106 -38.10 -0.93 36.71
N ASP A 107 -37.84 -0.67 37.99
CA ASP A 107 -37.28 -1.68 38.91
C ASP A 107 -38.33 -2.72 39.34
N GLU A 108 -39.61 -2.34 39.44
CA GLU A 108 -40.72 -3.30 39.57
C GLU A 108 -40.74 -4.31 38.41
N ILE A 109 -40.53 -3.85 37.17
CA ILE A 109 -40.55 -4.71 35.97
C ILE A 109 -39.34 -5.66 35.98
N GLN A 110 -38.17 -5.21 36.43
CA GLN A 110 -37.01 -6.09 36.60
C GLN A 110 -37.21 -7.12 37.73
N ASN A 111 -37.76 -6.70 38.87
CA ASN A 111 -37.92 -7.59 40.03
C ASN A 111 -39.04 -8.62 39.83
N ARG A 112 -40.19 -8.24 39.24
CA ARG A 112 -41.22 -9.21 38.80
C ARG A 112 -40.67 -10.22 37.79
N ARG A 113 -39.73 -9.82 36.92
CA ARG A 113 -39.06 -10.74 35.98
C ARG A 113 -38.06 -11.70 36.65
N LYS A 114 -37.48 -11.37 37.80
CA LYS A 114 -36.57 -12.27 38.58
C LYS A 114 -37.36 -13.34 39.34
N ALA A 115 -38.58 -13.05 39.78
CA ALA A 115 -39.42 -13.93 40.59
C ALA A 115 -39.85 -15.25 39.90
N SER A 116 -39.79 -15.33 38.56
CA SER A 116 -40.18 -16.53 37.78
C SER A 116 -39.02 -17.44 37.37
N TRP A 117 -37.82 -17.26 37.94
CA TRP A 117 -36.62 -17.98 37.52
C TRP A 117 -36.39 -19.26 38.32
N SER A 118 -36.31 -20.40 37.63
CA SER A 118 -35.92 -21.66 38.25
C SER A 118 -34.47 -21.60 38.80
N PRO A 119 -34.13 -22.37 39.86
CA PRO A 119 -32.78 -22.37 40.44
C PRO A 119 -31.66 -22.64 39.44
N VAL A 120 -31.94 -23.40 38.38
CA VAL A 120 -31.00 -23.67 37.28
C VAL A 120 -30.69 -22.43 36.45
N LYS A 121 -31.64 -21.49 36.25
CA LYS A 121 -31.39 -20.20 35.58
C LYS A 121 -30.46 -19.33 36.41
N PHE A 122 -30.72 -19.16 37.70
CA PHE A 122 -29.84 -18.43 38.63
C PHE A 122 -28.41 -19.01 38.63
N LYS A 123 -28.27 -20.33 38.81
CA LYS A 123 -26.97 -21.01 38.80
C LYS A 123 -26.24 -20.85 37.47
N ARG A 124 -26.96 -20.86 36.33
CA ARG A 124 -26.40 -20.57 34.99
C ARG A 124 -25.97 -19.10 34.82
N GLN A 125 -26.64 -18.13 35.42
CA GLN A 125 -26.21 -16.73 35.36
C GLN A 125 -24.97 -16.49 36.23
N MET A 126 -24.91 -17.01 37.45
CA MET A 126 -23.69 -16.93 38.28
C MET A 126 -22.47 -17.59 37.60
N LEU A 127 -22.68 -18.72 36.91
CA LEU A 127 -21.65 -19.40 36.10
C LEU A 127 -21.35 -18.74 34.74
N ARG A 128 -22.10 -17.70 34.35
CA ARG A 128 -21.75 -16.77 33.27
C ARG A 128 -20.96 -15.59 33.82
N GLN A 129 -21.43 -14.99 34.93
CA GLN A 129 -20.76 -13.87 35.58
C GLN A 129 -19.32 -14.22 35.98
N LYS A 130 -19.12 -15.27 36.79
CA LYS A 130 -17.77 -15.77 37.13
C LYS A 130 -16.86 -16.01 35.92
N ARG A 131 -17.42 -16.38 34.77
CA ARG A 131 -16.67 -16.67 33.53
C ARG A 131 -16.34 -15.40 32.73
N TRP A 132 -17.14 -14.35 32.89
CA TRP A 132 -16.85 -13.02 32.40
C TRP A 132 -15.80 -12.35 33.28
N ASP A 133 -15.96 -12.40 34.60
CA ASP A 133 -15.03 -11.86 35.59
C ASP A 133 -13.62 -12.49 35.42
N LEU A 134 -13.53 -13.83 35.30
CA LEU A 134 -12.27 -14.53 35.02
C LEU A 134 -11.62 -14.10 33.69
N ARG A 135 -12.40 -13.92 32.62
CA ARG A 135 -11.89 -13.43 31.34
C ARG A 135 -11.37 -12.00 31.45
N THR A 136 -12.05 -11.13 32.20
CA THR A 136 -11.62 -9.76 32.44
C THR A 136 -10.29 -9.72 33.20
N VAL A 137 -10.10 -10.60 34.19
CA VAL A 137 -8.80 -10.73 34.90
C VAL A 137 -7.68 -11.21 33.98
N ASP A 138 -7.91 -12.24 33.15
CA ASP A 138 -6.88 -12.71 32.20
C ASP A 138 -6.55 -11.66 31.11
N LEU A 139 -7.54 -10.89 30.63
CA LEU A 139 -7.31 -9.79 29.69
C LEU A 139 -6.49 -8.66 30.32
N ILE A 140 -6.76 -8.30 31.59
CA ILE A 140 -5.96 -7.31 32.34
C ILE A 140 -4.53 -7.83 32.55
N ARG A 141 -4.35 -9.13 32.78
CA ARG A 141 -3.03 -9.75 32.88
C ARG A 141 -2.28 -9.73 31.55
N GLN A 142 -2.94 -10.12 30.45
CA GLN A 142 -2.37 -10.04 29.10
C GLN A 142 -1.98 -8.61 28.71
N ASN A 143 -2.78 -7.60 29.08
CA ASN A 143 -2.40 -6.21 28.85
C ASN A 143 -1.12 -5.84 29.63
N LYS A 144 -1.02 -6.20 30.91
CA LYS A 144 0.20 -5.97 31.70
C LYS A 144 1.43 -6.76 31.22
N GLU A 145 1.23 -7.93 30.62
CA GLU A 145 2.29 -8.68 29.95
C GLU A 145 2.75 -7.92 28.69
N ALA A 146 1.82 -7.42 27.87
CA ALA A 146 2.10 -6.64 26.66
C ALA A 146 2.70 -5.24 26.94
N ASP A 147 2.25 -4.56 28.00
CA ASP A 147 2.81 -3.27 28.45
C ASP A 147 4.30 -3.44 28.80
N LYS A 148 4.65 -4.49 29.55
CA LYS A 148 6.06 -4.84 29.84
C LYS A 148 6.82 -5.27 28.59
N GLN A 149 6.17 -5.91 27.62
CA GLN A 149 6.80 -6.29 26.37
C GLN A 149 7.13 -5.05 25.51
N MET A 150 6.24 -4.05 25.48
CA MET A 150 6.51 -2.73 24.91
C MET A 150 7.63 -1.97 25.63
N GLU A 151 7.76 -2.10 26.95
CA GLU A 151 8.90 -1.53 27.70
C GLU A 151 10.22 -2.28 27.44
N ALA A 152 10.15 -3.57 27.08
CA ALA A 152 11.31 -4.43 26.85
C ALA A 152 11.81 -4.49 25.39
N THR A 153 11.01 -4.10 24.39
CA THR A 153 11.38 -4.17 22.96
C THR A 153 11.22 -2.85 22.22
N SER A 154 12.17 -2.57 21.31
CA SER A 154 12.07 -1.55 20.24
C SER A 154 11.77 -0.10 20.67
N ALA A 155 12.71 0.51 21.39
CA ALA A 155 12.77 1.97 21.58
C ALA A 155 14.19 2.57 21.57
N ILE A 156 15.22 1.80 21.90
CA ILE A 156 16.62 2.28 22.05
C ILE A 156 17.57 1.73 20.98
N GLU A 157 17.19 0.67 20.25
CA GLU A 157 18.00 0.08 19.17
C GLU A 157 17.62 0.63 17.80
N ASP A 158 16.34 0.86 17.51
CA ASP A 158 15.88 1.46 16.25
C ASP A 158 16.43 2.88 16.03
N LEU A 159 16.73 3.60 17.13
CA LEU A 159 17.39 4.90 17.12
C LEU A 159 18.90 4.86 16.79
N LYS A 160 19.52 3.68 16.72
CA LYS A 160 20.95 3.52 16.38
C LYS A 160 21.19 3.12 14.92
N ASN A 161 20.20 2.52 14.25
CA ASN A 161 20.35 1.93 12.91
C ASN A 161 19.77 2.80 11.78
N MET A 162 19.41 4.05 12.06
CA MET A 162 18.86 5.00 11.09
C MET A 162 19.94 5.97 10.58
N ASP A 163 20.59 5.60 9.47
CA ASP A 163 21.59 6.44 8.80
C ASP A 163 20.97 7.77 8.29
N PRO A 164 21.58 8.94 8.56
CA PRO A 164 20.96 10.25 8.29
C PRO A 164 20.97 10.68 6.80
N VAL A 165 21.35 9.80 5.88
CA VAL A 165 21.72 10.14 4.50
C VAL A 165 20.52 10.26 3.54
N VAL A 166 19.35 9.70 3.87
CA VAL A 166 18.15 9.74 3.00
C VAL A 166 17.39 11.07 3.12
N ASN A 167 18.11 12.19 3.01
CA ASN A 167 17.57 13.55 3.12
C ASN A 167 17.68 14.32 1.79
N GLY A 168 17.25 13.68 0.70
CA GLY A 168 17.21 14.25 -0.65
C GLY A 168 16.33 13.44 -1.61
N LYS A 169 15.75 14.11 -2.62
CA LYS A 169 14.91 13.56 -3.71
C LYS A 169 13.44 13.22 -3.41
N TYR A 170 12.84 13.72 -2.32
CA TYR A 170 11.37 13.88 -2.21
C TYR A 170 10.95 15.35 -2.16
N SER A 171 11.23 16.09 -3.24
CA SER A 171 10.96 17.54 -3.33
C SER A 171 10.73 18.04 -4.76
N ILE A 172 10.27 17.20 -5.68
CA ILE A 172 10.07 17.57 -7.10
C ILE A 172 8.70 18.24 -7.33
N TRP A 173 7.66 17.85 -6.58
CA TRP A 173 6.32 18.47 -6.61
C TRP A 173 6.10 19.45 -5.44
N ARG A 174 6.97 20.45 -5.31
CA ARG A 174 6.80 21.58 -4.36
C ARG A 174 7.27 22.93 -4.93
N ARG A 175 7.19 23.14 -6.25
CA ARG A 175 7.43 24.45 -6.88
C ARG A 175 6.16 25.18 -7.27
N ASP A 176 5.11 24.45 -7.63
CA ASP A 176 3.94 25.03 -8.32
C ASP A 176 2.81 25.48 -7.36
N PHE A 177 3.02 25.36 -6.04
CA PHE A 177 2.06 25.74 -5.00
C PHE A 177 2.73 26.36 -3.76
N GLU A 178 3.77 27.19 -3.94
CA GLU A 178 4.05 28.24 -2.95
C GLU A 178 3.11 29.44 -3.23
N ASN A 179 1.82 29.27 -2.88
CA ASN A 179 0.85 30.36 -2.92
C ASN A 179 1.25 31.43 -1.88
N PRO A 180 1.50 32.70 -2.26
CA PRO A 180 1.87 33.75 -1.30
C PRO A 180 0.73 34.10 -0.33
N ASN A 181 -0.53 33.80 -0.68
CA ASN A 181 -1.65 33.91 0.25
C ASN A 181 -1.76 32.62 1.09
N SER A 182 -1.38 32.72 2.36
CA SER A 182 -1.47 31.60 3.30
C SER A 182 -2.92 31.32 3.74
N ASP A 183 -3.38 30.06 3.63
CA ASP A 183 -4.65 29.54 4.18
C ASP A 183 -4.64 29.52 5.73
N SER A 184 -4.55 30.71 6.32
CA SER A 184 -4.29 30.89 7.76
C SER A 184 -5.55 30.68 8.61
N THR A 185 -6.73 30.97 8.08
CA THR A 185 -8.02 30.89 8.78
C THR A 185 -8.47 29.44 8.87
N LEU A 186 -8.46 28.73 7.75
CA LEU A 186 -8.79 27.31 7.64
C LEU A 186 -7.83 26.46 8.47
N LYS A 187 -6.53 26.82 8.48
CA LYS A 187 -5.53 26.19 9.35
C LYS A 187 -5.81 26.45 10.83
N LEU A 188 -6.05 27.70 11.22
CA LEU A 188 -6.40 28.08 12.60
C LEU A 188 -7.62 27.31 13.10
N MET A 189 -8.70 27.24 12.32
CA MET A 189 -9.92 26.54 12.73
C MET A 189 -9.70 25.01 12.85
N ARG A 190 -8.89 24.41 11.98
CA ARG A 190 -8.50 22.99 12.07
C ARG A 190 -7.66 22.71 13.33
N ASP A 191 -6.67 23.55 13.63
CA ASP A 191 -5.84 23.45 14.84
C ASP A 191 -6.67 23.65 16.12
N GLN A 192 -7.60 24.61 16.12
CA GLN A 192 -8.57 24.82 17.19
C GLN A 192 -9.46 23.60 17.44
N ILE A 193 -9.98 22.95 16.38
CA ILE A 193 -10.79 21.74 16.49
C ILE A 193 -10.00 20.58 17.12
N ILE A 194 -8.70 20.45 16.80
CA ILE A 194 -7.82 19.44 17.42
C ILE A 194 -7.67 19.72 18.92
N MET A 195 -7.38 20.98 19.30
CA MET A 195 -7.27 21.38 20.71
C MET A 195 -8.59 21.23 21.48
N ALA A 196 -9.73 21.54 20.86
CA ALA A 196 -11.04 21.39 21.48
C ALA A 196 -11.39 19.92 21.71
N LYS A 197 -11.07 19.02 20.76
CA LYS A 197 -11.17 17.57 20.95
C LYS A 197 -10.24 17.07 22.07
N ALA A 198 -9.03 17.61 22.19
CA ALA A 198 -8.11 17.26 23.28
C ALA A 198 -8.67 17.69 24.65
N TYR A 199 -9.07 18.96 24.80
CA TYR A 199 -9.66 19.45 26.05
C TYR A 199 -10.99 18.78 26.40
N ALA A 200 -11.86 18.50 25.44
CA ALA A 200 -13.11 17.77 25.69
C ALA A 200 -12.82 16.38 26.27
N ASN A 201 -11.85 15.65 25.73
CA ASN A 201 -11.42 14.37 26.30
C ASN A 201 -10.91 14.51 27.75
N ILE A 202 -10.18 15.59 28.06
CA ILE A 202 -9.69 15.85 29.42
C ILE A 202 -10.86 16.22 30.35
N ALA A 203 -11.78 17.08 29.92
CA ALA A 203 -13.02 17.41 30.63
C ALA A 203 -13.82 16.15 30.99
N LYS A 204 -14.00 15.24 30.03
CA LYS A 204 -14.64 13.94 30.23
C LYS A 204 -13.94 13.08 31.28
N SER A 205 -12.60 13.02 31.26
CA SER A 205 -11.82 12.30 32.29
C SER A 205 -11.85 12.94 33.68
N ARG A 206 -12.27 14.22 33.79
CA ARG A 206 -12.46 14.96 35.05
C ARG A 206 -13.95 15.13 35.41
N ASN A 207 -14.86 14.37 34.78
CA ASN A 207 -16.32 14.46 34.94
C ASN A 207 -16.94 15.86 34.70
N GLN A 208 -16.26 16.76 33.97
CA GLN A 208 -16.79 18.08 33.61
C GLN A 208 -17.66 17.99 32.36
N ILE A 209 -18.88 17.45 32.53
CA ILE A 209 -19.83 17.11 31.45
C ILE A 209 -20.27 18.35 30.66
N ASP A 210 -20.48 19.50 31.32
CA ASP A 210 -20.91 20.74 30.64
C ASP A 210 -19.83 21.29 29.72
N LEU A 211 -18.58 21.28 30.18
CA LEU A 211 -17.42 21.75 29.41
C LEU A 211 -17.10 20.79 28.25
N TYR A 212 -17.22 19.48 28.47
CA TYR A 212 -17.16 18.47 27.41
C TYR A 212 -18.22 18.73 26.33
N SER A 213 -19.48 18.91 26.73
CA SER A 213 -20.61 19.11 25.82
C SER A 213 -20.51 20.43 25.06
N SER A 214 -20.10 21.51 25.74
CA SER A 214 -19.85 22.83 25.13
C SER A 214 -18.74 22.76 24.09
N LEU A 215 -17.58 22.16 24.41
CA LEU A 215 -16.48 22.01 23.46
C LEU A 215 -16.88 21.14 22.25
N LEU A 216 -17.65 20.07 22.45
CA LEU A 216 -18.15 19.26 21.34
C LEU A 216 -19.18 20.00 20.47
N ARG A 217 -20.04 20.84 21.04
CA ARG A 217 -20.93 21.73 20.28
C ARG A 217 -20.12 22.67 19.39
N HIS A 218 -19.16 23.42 19.96
CA HIS A 218 -18.30 24.31 19.19
C HIS A 218 -17.50 23.56 18.11
N VAL A 219 -17.05 22.32 18.36
CA VAL A 219 -16.44 21.46 17.32
C VAL A 219 -17.41 21.13 16.18
N GLY A 220 -18.66 20.78 16.50
CA GLY A 220 -19.70 20.50 15.50
C GLY A 220 -20.02 21.73 14.64
N ASP A 221 -20.15 22.90 15.27
CA ASP A 221 -20.47 24.15 14.57
C ASP A 221 -19.28 24.63 13.72
N SER A 222 -18.04 24.52 14.20
CA SER A 222 -16.84 24.81 13.39
C SER A 222 -16.69 23.85 12.20
N LEU A 223 -17.04 22.56 12.36
CA LEU A 223 -17.01 21.60 11.25
C LEU A 223 -18.08 21.90 10.19
N ARG A 224 -19.29 22.31 10.60
CA ARG A 224 -20.37 22.74 9.69
C ARG A 224 -19.99 23.97 8.87
N VAL A 225 -19.28 24.92 9.47
CA VAL A 225 -18.90 26.19 8.84
C VAL A 225 -17.67 26.04 7.92
N ILE A 226 -16.78 25.07 8.19
CA ILE A 226 -15.71 24.67 7.27
C ILE A 226 -16.25 23.86 6.08
N GLY A 227 -17.18 22.93 6.32
CA GLY A 227 -17.66 22.00 5.30
C GLY A 227 -16.51 21.24 4.62
N ASP A 228 -16.53 21.22 3.28
CA ASP A 228 -15.50 20.59 2.44
C ASP A 228 -14.37 21.56 1.99
N ALA A 229 -14.29 22.77 2.56
CA ALA A 229 -13.37 23.83 2.11
C ALA A 229 -11.88 23.42 2.16
N ASN A 230 -11.15 23.68 1.08
CA ASN A 230 -9.74 23.33 0.88
C ASN A 230 -8.78 24.52 0.90
N SER A 231 -9.31 25.74 0.78
CA SER A 231 -8.62 27.04 0.87
C SER A 231 -9.40 28.03 1.74
N ASP A 232 -8.76 29.13 2.18
CA ASP A 232 -9.43 30.24 2.87
C ASP A 232 -10.50 30.91 1.97
N SER A 233 -10.37 30.84 0.63
CA SER A 233 -11.36 31.38 -0.32
C SER A 233 -12.65 30.55 -0.46
N GLU A 234 -12.67 29.32 0.05
CA GLU A 234 -13.87 28.45 0.07
C GLU A 234 -14.65 28.56 1.41
N LEU A 235 -14.16 29.35 2.37
CA LEU A 235 -14.78 29.49 3.69
C LEU A 235 -16.06 30.34 3.65
N HIS A 236 -17.09 29.88 4.38
CA HIS A 236 -18.30 30.66 4.60
C HIS A 236 -17.98 31.95 5.41
N PRO A 237 -18.62 33.12 5.15
CA PRO A 237 -18.26 34.38 5.81
C PRO A 237 -18.26 34.36 7.35
N SER A 238 -19.11 33.54 7.99
CA SER A 238 -19.14 33.38 9.45
C SER A 238 -17.97 32.58 10.05
N SER A 239 -17.06 32.06 9.22
CA SER A 239 -15.89 31.26 9.66
C SER A 239 -15.01 31.99 10.66
N LEU A 240 -14.78 33.29 10.44
CA LEU A 240 -13.95 34.10 11.33
C LEU A 240 -14.60 34.29 12.71
N ASP A 241 -15.92 34.47 12.78
CA ASP A 241 -16.64 34.62 14.05
C ASP A 241 -16.79 33.29 14.79
N GLN A 242 -16.97 32.19 14.06
CA GLN A 242 -16.92 30.84 14.63
C GLN A 242 -15.50 30.50 15.16
N ALA A 243 -14.44 30.98 14.50
CA ALA A 243 -13.06 30.86 14.99
C ALA A 243 -12.81 31.68 16.27
N LYS A 244 -13.40 32.89 16.39
CA LYS A 244 -13.39 33.68 17.64
C LYS A 244 -14.13 32.95 18.76
N ALA A 245 -15.36 32.48 18.50
CA ALA A 245 -16.18 31.76 19.48
C ALA A 245 -15.50 30.49 20.01
N MET A 246 -14.90 29.70 19.11
CA MET A 246 -14.06 28.55 19.46
C MET A 246 -12.82 28.97 20.26
N GLY A 247 -12.17 30.07 19.90
CA GLY A 247 -11.04 30.64 20.65
C GLY A 247 -11.38 30.99 22.10
N HIS A 248 -12.54 31.62 22.34
CA HIS A 248 -13.03 31.91 23.70
C HIS A 248 -13.31 30.63 24.50
N ALA A 249 -13.98 29.64 23.89
CA ALA A 249 -14.23 28.35 24.53
C ALA A 249 -12.93 27.60 24.87
N LEU A 250 -11.91 27.70 24.01
CA LEU A 250 -10.58 27.13 24.23
C LEU A 250 -9.80 27.82 25.34
N SER A 251 -9.91 29.15 25.51
CA SER A 251 -9.30 29.84 26.65
C SER A 251 -9.92 29.37 27.97
N PHE A 252 -11.25 29.39 28.06
CA PHE A 252 -11.97 28.93 29.25
C PHE A 252 -11.67 27.45 29.59
N ALA A 253 -11.48 26.60 28.56
CA ALA A 253 -11.05 25.22 28.75
C ALA A 253 -9.59 25.12 29.23
N LYS A 254 -8.66 25.88 28.64
CA LYS A 254 -7.25 25.95 29.07
C LYS A 254 -7.16 26.33 30.55
N ASP A 255 -7.84 27.39 30.96
CA ASP A 255 -7.72 27.95 32.32
C ASP A 255 -8.24 26.99 33.41
N ARG A 256 -9.01 25.95 33.05
CA ARG A 256 -9.54 24.90 33.95
C ARG A 256 -8.89 23.52 33.79
N LEU A 257 -8.32 23.22 32.62
CA LEU A 257 -7.89 21.87 32.22
C LEU A 257 -6.43 21.76 31.80
N TYR A 258 -5.71 22.87 31.62
CA TYR A 258 -4.34 22.86 31.13
C TYR A 258 -3.37 22.25 32.14
N ASP A 259 -2.82 21.10 31.76
CA ASP A 259 -1.67 20.44 32.34
C ASP A 259 -0.82 20.01 31.15
N CYS A 260 0.44 20.45 31.10
CA CYS A 260 1.33 20.21 29.96
C CYS A 260 1.51 18.72 29.67
N HIS A 261 1.66 17.89 30.70
CA HIS A 261 1.88 16.45 30.57
C HIS A 261 0.60 15.72 30.16
N ILE A 262 -0.57 16.11 30.69
CA ILE A 262 -1.87 15.51 30.31
C ILE A 262 -2.24 15.90 28.88
N VAL A 263 -2.10 17.18 28.50
CA VAL A 263 -2.40 17.67 27.14
C VAL A 263 -1.44 17.03 26.12
N ALA A 264 -0.13 17.01 26.37
CA ALA A 264 0.83 16.38 25.47
C ALA A 264 0.59 14.86 25.32
N ARG A 265 0.25 14.16 26.41
CA ARG A 265 -0.11 12.73 26.39
C ARG A 265 -1.40 12.49 25.59
N LYS A 266 -2.42 13.33 25.77
CA LYS A 266 -3.70 13.22 25.03
C LYS A 266 -3.52 13.50 23.54
N LEU A 267 -2.73 14.51 23.18
CA LEU A 267 -2.41 14.83 21.79
C LEU A 267 -1.59 13.71 21.13
N ARG A 268 -0.61 13.12 21.82
CA ARG A 268 0.14 11.95 21.32
C ARG A 268 -0.77 10.74 21.07
N ALA A 269 -1.69 10.44 21.99
CA ALA A 269 -2.67 9.37 21.81
C ALA A 269 -3.66 9.64 20.67
N MET A 270 -4.00 10.91 20.42
CA MET A 270 -4.81 11.32 19.26
C MET A 270 -4.03 11.21 17.94
N LEU A 271 -2.72 11.50 17.94
CA LEU A 271 -1.86 11.31 16.77
C LEU A 271 -1.73 9.83 16.41
N GLN A 272 -1.36 8.97 17.37
CA GLN A 272 -1.27 7.52 17.15
C GLN A 272 -2.58 6.96 16.59
N SER A 273 -3.72 7.30 17.23
CA SER A 273 -5.03 6.86 16.75
C SER A 273 -5.38 7.40 15.35
N ALA A 274 -4.88 8.58 14.96
CA ALA A 274 -5.04 9.08 13.60
C ALA A 274 -4.16 8.31 12.61
N GLU A 275 -2.91 8.02 12.96
CA GLU A 275 -1.97 7.24 12.16
C GLU A 275 -2.47 5.79 11.95
N ASP A 276 -2.95 5.13 13.01
CA ASP A 276 -3.58 3.80 12.97
C ASP A 276 -4.80 3.78 12.03
N ASN A 277 -5.65 4.82 12.09
CA ASN A 277 -6.82 4.97 11.22
C ASN A 277 -6.40 5.22 9.76
N VAL A 278 -5.39 6.04 9.52
CA VAL A 278 -4.83 6.29 8.18
C VAL A 278 -4.26 5.02 7.58
N ASP A 279 -3.52 4.22 8.35
CA ASP A 279 -2.97 2.95 7.86
C ASP A 279 -4.02 1.86 7.68
N SER A 280 -5.08 1.85 8.49
CA SER A 280 -6.28 1.05 8.25
C SER A 280 -6.97 1.42 6.92
N LEU A 281 -7.14 2.72 6.65
CA LEU A 281 -7.69 3.21 5.38
C LEU A 281 -6.78 2.92 4.18
N LYS A 282 -5.46 3.07 4.31
CA LYS A 282 -4.49 2.64 3.28
C LYS A 282 -4.61 1.15 2.97
N LYS A 283 -4.67 0.28 3.99
CA LYS A 283 -4.84 -1.17 3.84
C LYS A 283 -6.16 -1.50 3.12
N ARG A 284 -7.27 -0.84 3.50
CA ARG A 284 -8.57 -1.01 2.83
C ARG A 284 -8.55 -0.52 1.38
N SER A 285 -7.94 0.62 1.09
CA SER A 285 -7.79 1.16 -0.28
C SER A 285 -6.95 0.24 -1.16
N ALA A 286 -5.77 -0.18 -0.68
CA ALA A 286 -4.90 -1.12 -1.39
C ALA A 286 -5.59 -2.47 -1.69
N PHE A 287 -6.42 -2.97 -0.76
CA PHE A 287 -7.25 -4.15 -1.01
C PHE A 287 -8.29 -3.91 -2.12
N LEU A 288 -9.02 -2.79 -2.10
CA LEU A 288 -10.02 -2.46 -3.12
C LEU A 288 -9.39 -2.26 -4.50
N ILE A 289 -8.24 -1.60 -4.58
CA ILE A 289 -7.44 -1.46 -5.81
C ILE A 289 -7.00 -2.85 -6.31
N GLN A 290 -6.54 -3.73 -5.43
CA GLN A 290 -6.17 -5.10 -5.82
C GLN A 290 -7.37 -5.94 -6.27
N LEU A 291 -8.56 -5.73 -5.69
CA LEU A 291 -9.78 -6.40 -6.11
C LEU A 291 -10.21 -5.93 -7.50
N ALA A 292 -10.29 -4.61 -7.72
CA ALA A 292 -10.67 -4.02 -9.00
C ALA A 292 -9.66 -4.33 -10.13
N ALA A 293 -8.37 -4.44 -9.81
CA ALA A 293 -7.35 -4.91 -10.76
C ALA A 293 -7.37 -6.43 -11.05
N LYS A 294 -8.18 -7.21 -10.33
CA LYS A 294 -8.42 -8.64 -10.57
C LYS A 294 -9.76 -8.92 -11.24
N THR A 295 -10.77 -8.08 -11.05
CA THR A 295 -12.06 -8.19 -11.74
C THR A 295 -11.89 -7.82 -13.21
N VAL A 296 -12.09 -8.77 -14.12
CA VAL A 296 -12.07 -8.51 -15.56
C VAL A 296 -13.34 -7.73 -15.94
N PRO A 297 -13.23 -6.54 -16.55
CA PRO A 297 -14.39 -5.77 -17.03
C PRO A 297 -15.25 -6.57 -18.03
N LYS A 298 -16.57 -6.31 -18.03
CA LYS A 298 -17.51 -6.99 -18.96
C LYS A 298 -17.05 -6.94 -20.44
N PRO A 299 -16.53 -5.82 -20.98
CA PRO A 299 -16.00 -5.77 -22.35
C PRO A 299 -14.86 -6.77 -22.61
N LEU A 300 -13.93 -6.94 -21.66
CA LEU A 300 -12.82 -7.89 -21.78
C LEU A 300 -13.23 -9.35 -21.53
N HIS A 301 -14.34 -9.59 -20.82
CA HIS A 301 -14.96 -10.93 -20.78
C HIS A 301 -15.70 -11.26 -22.08
N CYS A 302 -16.32 -10.28 -22.74
CA CYS A 302 -17.02 -10.50 -24.00
C CYS A 302 -16.09 -10.92 -25.14
N LEU A 303 -14.92 -10.28 -25.28
CA LEU A 303 -14.04 -10.48 -26.43
C LEU A 303 -13.61 -11.95 -26.64
N PRO A 304 -13.06 -12.67 -25.62
CA PRO A 304 -12.73 -14.08 -25.79
C PRO A 304 -13.94 -14.98 -26.08
N LEU A 305 -15.12 -14.67 -25.52
CA LEU A 305 -16.33 -15.47 -25.72
C LEU A 305 -16.84 -15.37 -27.17
N GLN A 306 -16.84 -14.17 -27.76
CA GLN A 306 -17.23 -13.99 -29.17
C GLN A 306 -16.23 -14.67 -30.13
N LEU A 307 -14.93 -14.45 -29.90
CA LEU A 307 -13.87 -15.08 -30.71
C LEU A 307 -13.89 -16.61 -30.63
N ALA A 308 -14.12 -17.18 -29.44
CA ALA A 308 -14.22 -18.63 -29.28
C ALA A 308 -15.50 -19.18 -29.94
N ALA A 309 -16.64 -18.50 -29.84
CA ALA A 309 -17.87 -18.92 -30.50
C ALA A 309 -17.67 -19.04 -32.03
N ASP A 310 -17.12 -18.00 -32.66
CA ASP A 310 -16.87 -17.97 -34.10
C ASP A 310 -15.80 -19.00 -34.53
N TYR A 311 -14.78 -19.25 -33.71
CA TYR A 311 -13.76 -20.30 -33.95
C TYR A 311 -14.38 -21.69 -34.13
N TYR A 312 -15.30 -22.05 -33.25
CA TYR A 312 -16.01 -23.32 -33.29
C TYR A 312 -17.08 -23.33 -34.39
N PHE A 313 -17.85 -22.25 -34.54
CA PHE A 313 -18.94 -22.14 -35.52
C PHE A 313 -18.45 -22.21 -36.98
N HIS A 314 -17.33 -21.57 -37.30
CA HIS A 314 -16.73 -21.59 -38.65
C HIS A 314 -15.76 -22.76 -38.89
N GLY A 315 -15.61 -23.70 -37.94
CA GLY A 315 -14.82 -24.92 -38.13
C GLY A 315 -13.30 -24.71 -38.21
N TYR A 316 -12.79 -23.57 -37.73
CA TYR A 316 -11.36 -23.19 -37.84
C TYR A 316 -10.40 -24.14 -37.10
N GLN A 317 -10.90 -25.01 -36.23
CA GLN A 317 -10.19 -26.17 -35.68
C GLN A 317 -9.47 -27.04 -36.73
N SER A 318 -9.98 -27.06 -37.97
CA SER A 318 -9.39 -27.81 -39.09
C SER A 318 -8.24 -27.09 -39.81
N LYS A 319 -8.03 -25.80 -39.55
CA LYS A 319 -7.04 -24.95 -40.23
C LYS A 319 -5.65 -25.22 -39.66
N LYS A 320 -4.83 -25.94 -40.42
CA LYS A 320 -3.39 -26.15 -40.14
C LYS A 320 -2.63 -24.82 -40.14
N ASP A 321 -1.53 -24.81 -39.38
CA ASP A 321 -0.63 -23.67 -39.34
C ASP A 321 0.22 -23.58 -40.62
N LEU A 322 0.49 -22.34 -41.03
CA LEU A 322 1.33 -22.01 -42.17
C LEU A 322 2.79 -21.81 -41.70
N ASN A 323 3.74 -21.97 -42.61
CA ASN A 323 5.17 -21.71 -42.37
C ASN A 323 5.78 -22.52 -41.21
N ILE A 324 5.36 -23.80 -41.04
CA ILE A 324 5.85 -24.68 -39.98
C ILE A 324 7.39 -24.75 -39.94
N GLU A 325 8.05 -24.70 -41.11
CA GLU A 325 9.50 -24.66 -41.27
C GLU A 325 10.17 -23.49 -40.52
N LYS A 326 9.51 -22.31 -40.46
CA LYS A 326 10.00 -21.14 -39.72
C LYS A 326 9.89 -21.28 -38.19
N LEU A 327 9.12 -22.23 -37.68
CA LEU A 327 8.87 -22.34 -36.23
C LEU A 327 10.07 -22.91 -35.47
N GLU A 328 11.00 -23.54 -36.17
CA GLU A 328 12.16 -24.21 -35.55
C GLU A 328 13.52 -23.75 -36.12
N ASP A 329 13.53 -22.78 -37.03
CA ASP A 329 14.73 -22.27 -37.73
C ASP A 329 15.54 -21.30 -36.85
N PRO A 330 16.69 -21.71 -36.28
CA PRO A 330 17.45 -20.89 -35.33
C PRO A 330 18.12 -19.66 -35.96
N SER A 331 17.96 -19.41 -37.26
CA SER A 331 18.39 -18.17 -37.92
C SER A 331 17.38 -17.02 -37.82
N LEU A 332 16.17 -17.28 -37.30
CA LEU A 332 15.08 -16.30 -37.19
C LEU A 332 14.98 -15.69 -35.78
N TYR A 333 14.20 -14.60 -35.67
CA TYR A 333 13.99 -13.89 -34.41
C TYR A 333 12.76 -14.45 -33.69
N HIS A 334 13.00 -15.36 -32.74
CA HIS A 334 11.95 -16.05 -31.98
C HIS A 334 11.56 -15.33 -30.68
N TYR A 335 10.25 -15.09 -30.53
CA TYR A 335 9.64 -14.43 -29.38
C TYR A 335 8.70 -15.39 -28.65
N ALA A 336 8.84 -15.52 -27.33
CA ALA A 336 7.94 -16.32 -26.49
C ALA A 336 7.02 -15.40 -25.67
N ILE A 337 5.70 -15.58 -25.81
CA ILE A 337 4.67 -14.83 -25.08
C ILE A 337 3.71 -15.82 -24.41
N PHE A 338 3.58 -15.78 -23.09
CA PHE A 338 2.73 -16.71 -22.33
C PHE A 338 1.60 -15.95 -21.64
N SER A 339 0.36 -16.07 -22.15
CA SER A 339 -0.75 -15.17 -21.77
C SER A 339 -2.15 -15.82 -21.80
N ASP A 340 -3.01 -15.31 -20.92
CA ASP A 340 -4.47 -15.56 -20.90
C ASP A 340 -5.27 -14.39 -21.51
N ASN A 341 -4.60 -13.37 -22.08
CA ASN A 341 -5.19 -12.12 -22.52
C ASN A 341 -4.91 -11.83 -24.01
N VAL A 342 -5.91 -12.12 -24.85
CA VAL A 342 -5.87 -11.91 -26.30
C VAL A 342 -5.51 -10.47 -26.69
N LEU A 343 -6.13 -9.49 -26.04
CA LEU A 343 -5.97 -8.08 -26.41
C LEU A 343 -4.57 -7.56 -26.04
N ALA A 344 -4.07 -7.91 -24.85
CA ALA A 344 -2.72 -7.56 -24.43
C ALA A 344 -1.66 -8.21 -25.32
N THR A 345 -1.79 -9.52 -25.59
CA THR A 345 -0.94 -10.26 -26.53
C THR A 345 -0.93 -9.63 -27.92
N SER A 346 -2.08 -9.18 -28.42
CA SER A 346 -2.17 -8.51 -29.72
C SER A 346 -1.37 -7.20 -29.78
N VAL A 347 -1.32 -6.44 -28.68
CA VAL A 347 -0.52 -5.20 -28.61
C VAL A 347 0.98 -5.53 -28.54
N VAL A 348 1.40 -6.59 -27.85
CA VAL A 348 2.80 -7.03 -27.86
C VAL A 348 3.24 -7.39 -29.29
N VAL A 349 2.49 -8.23 -29.99
CA VAL A 349 2.82 -8.65 -31.37
C VAL A 349 2.78 -7.45 -32.33
N ASN A 350 1.70 -6.67 -32.33
CA ASN A 350 1.55 -5.50 -33.22
C ASN A 350 2.62 -4.45 -32.96
N SER A 351 2.93 -4.15 -31.69
CA SER A 351 3.95 -3.15 -31.34
C SER A 351 5.36 -3.60 -31.71
N THR A 352 5.67 -4.89 -31.58
CA THR A 352 6.94 -5.47 -32.02
C THR A 352 7.08 -5.38 -33.54
N VAL A 353 6.08 -5.87 -34.29
CA VAL A 353 6.14 -5.92 -35.76
C VAL A 353 6.13 -4.53 -36.39
N LEU A 354 5.45 -3.54 -35.81
CA LEU A 354 5.45 -2.16 -36.31
C LEU A 354 6.82 -1.46 -36.21
N HIS A 355 7.71 -1.94 -35.33
CA HIS A 355 9.05 -1.37 -35.13
C HIS A 355 10.19 -2.29 -35.60
N ALA A 356 9.87 -3.44 -36.21
CA ALA A 356 10.83 -4.39 -36.76
C ALA A 356 11.36 -3.91 -38.12
N ASN A 357 12.68 -3.99 -38.34
CA ASN A 357 13.28 -3.64 -39.64
C ASN A 357 13.01 -4.70 -40.73
N GLU A 358 12.98 -5.99 -40.36
CA GLU A 358 12.74 -7.12 -41.27
C GLU A 358 11.60 -8.02 -40.75
N PRO A 359 10.33 -7.55 -40.75
CA PRO A 359 9.19 -8.24 -40.13
C PRO A 359 9.02 -9.73 -40.49
N GLU A 360 9.37 -10.10 -41.71
CA GLU A 360 9.31 -11.48 -42.22
C GLU A 360 10.29 -12.47 -41.55
N LYS A 361 11.25 -11.99 -40.75
CA LYS A 361 12.14 -12.81 -39.91
C LYS A 361 11.63 -13.01 -38.48
N HIS A 362 10.51 -12.39 -38.09
CA HIS A 362 9.99 -12.45 -36.73
C HIS A 362 9.00 -13.62 -36.57
N VAL A 363 9.20 -14.43 -35.53
CA VAL A 363 8.42 -15.63 -35.22
C VAL A 363 7.91 -15.52 -33.78
N PHE A 364 6.61 -15.41 -33.59
CA PHE A 364 5.97 -15.29 -32.27
C PHE A 364 5.33 -16.62 -31.88
N HIS A 365 5.79 -17.20 -30.77
CA HIS A 365 5.19 -18.37 -30.14
C HIS A 365 4.34 -17.91 -28.96
N ILE A 366 3.03 -18.05 -29.09
CA ILE A 366 2.05 -17.63 -28.09
C ILE A 366 1.51 -18.89 -27.41
N VAL A 367 1.89 -19.13 -26.16
CA VAL A 367 1.28 -20.21 -25.36
C VAL A 367 0.18 -19.64 -24.50
N THR A 368 -0.97 -20.29 -24.54
CA THR A 368 -2.17 -19.90 -23.80
C THR A 368 -2.84 -21.10 -23.15
N ASP A 369 -3.75 -20.86 -22.22
CA ASP A 369 -4.55 -21.94 -21.61
C ASP A 369 -5.67 -22.40 -22.55
N LYS A 370 -6.20 -23.59 -22.28
CA LYS A 370 -7.29 -24.21 -23.05
C LYS A 370 -8.60 -23.42 -23.11
N LEU A 371 -8.87 -22.54 -22.14
CA LEU A 371 -10.09 -21.71 -22.14
C LEU A 371 -9.94 -20.55 -23.13
N ASN A 372 -8.74 -19.99 -23.23
CA ASN A 372 -8.42 -18.86 -24.10
C ASN A 372 -7.88 -19.28 -25.48
N PHE A 373 -7.45 -20.53 -25.66
CA PHE A 373 -6.88 -21.04 -26.92
C PHE A 373 -7.73 -20.76 -28.15
N ALA A 374 -9.02 -21.12 -28.15
CA ALA A 374 -9.92 -20.88 -29.27
C ALA A 374 -10.01 -19.38 -29.66
N ALA A 375 -10.07 -18.50 -28.65
CA ALA A 375 -10.13 -17.07 -28.85
C ALA A 375 -8.81 -16.49 -29.39
N MET A 376 -7.68 -16.93 -28.84
CA MET A 376 -6.33 -16.53 -29.26
C MET A 376 -6.06 -16.98 -30.69
N ARG A 377 -6.40 -18.23 -31.04
CA ARG A 377 -6.34 -18.77 -32.41
C ARG A 377 -7.18 -17.91 -33.37
N MET A 378 -8.44 -17.64 -33.04
CA MET A 378 -9.33 -16.86 -33.90
C MET A 378 -8.85 -15.42 -34.12
N TRP A 379 -8.35 -14.78 -33.07
CA TRP A 379 -7.82 -13.42 -33.19
C TRP A 379 -6.67 -13.34 -34.19
N PHE A 380 -5.68 -14.22 -34.09
CA PHE A 380 -4.54 -14.22 -35.02
C PHE A 380 -4.88 -14.81 -36.40
N ILE A 381 -5.88 -15.69 -36.52
CA ILE A 381 -6.44 -16.11 -37.83
C ILE A 381 -7.00 -14.92 -38.63
N LEU A 382 -7.52 -13.89 -37.95
CA LEU A 382 -8.14 -12.70 -38.56
C LEU A 382 -7.28 -11.42 -38.52
N ASN A 383 -6.30 -11.32 -37.60
CA ASN A 383 -5.57 -10.08 -37.31
C ASN A 383 -4.04 -10.28 -37.18
N ALA A 384 -3.46 -11.40 -37.60
CA ALA A 384 -2.00 -11.55 -37.63
C ALA A 384 -1.35 -10.51 -38.57
N PRO A 385 -0.19 -9.93 -38.21
CA PRO A 385 0.55 -9.05 -39.11
C PRO A 385 1.04 -9.80 -40.34
N GLU A 386 0.71 -9.31 -41.54
CA GLU A 386 0.84 -10.04 -42.83
C GLU A 386 2.21 -10.66 -43.12
N LYS A 387 3.30 -10.07 -42.58
CA LYS A 387 4.67 -10.52 -42.80
C LYS A 387 5.20 -11.48 -41.74
N ALA A 388 4.75 -11.35 -40.49
CA ALA A 388 5.34 -12.05 -39.35
C ALA A 388 4.71 -13.44 -39.16
N THR A 389 5.50 -14.40 -38.65
CA THR A 389 4.96 -15.73 -38.33
C THR A 389 4.42 -15.73 -36.91
N VAL A 390 3.17 -16.18 -36.72
CA VAL A 390 2.55 -16.29 -35.39
C VAL A 390 2.00 -17.69 -35.20
N GLN A 391 2.54 -18.40 -34.21
CA GLN A 391 2.04 -19.68 -33.72
C GLN A 391 1.27 -19.45 -32.42
N VAL A 392 0.14 -20.14 -32.27
CA VAL A 392 -0.63 -20.16 -31.02
C VAL A 392 -0.77 -21.61 -30.57
N GLU A 393 -0.27 -21.89 -29.36
CA GLU A 393 -0.15 -23.22 -28.74
C GLU A 393 -1.01 -23.30 -27.47
N ASN A 394 -1.53 -24.48 -27.16
CA ASN A 394 -2.26 -24.76 -25.93
C ASN A 394 -1.35 -25.45 -24.91
N ILE A 395 -1.26 -24.90 -23.70
CA ILE A 395 -0.41 -25.46 -22.62
C ILE A 395 -0.78 -26.91 -22.25
N ASP A 396 -2.05 -27.31 -22.41
CA ASP A 396 -2.51 -28.69 -22.12
C ASP A 396 -1.94 -29.73 -23.10
N ASP A 397 -1.44 -29.33 -24.27
CA ASP A 397 -0.88 -30.25 -25.27
C ASP A 397 0.58 -30.64 -24.95
N PHE A 398 1.23 -29.94 -24.02
CA PHE A 398 2.59 -30.22 -23.55
C PHE A 398 2.63 -31.44 -22.62
N LYS A 399 2.67 -32.64 -23.19
CA LYS A 399 2.65 -33.94 -22.47
C LYS A 399 3.70 -34.07 -21.34
N TRP A 400 4.82 -33.37 -21.42
CA TRP A 400 5.86 -33.35 -20.40
C TRP A 400 5.51 -32.45 -19.18
N LEU A 401 4.57 -31.51 -19.33
CA LEU A 401 4.15 -30.57 -18.29
C LEU A 401 3.10 -31.21 -17.37
N ASN A 402 3.57 -32.12 -16.52
CA ASN A 402 2.76 -32.82 -15.52
C ASN A 402 3.47 -32.83 -14.15
N SER A 403 2.78 -33.23 -13.08
CA SER A 403 3.30 -33.16 -11.70
C SER A 403 4.44 -34.13 -11.36
N SER A 404 4.75 -35.11 -12.21
CA SER A 404 5.97 -35.92 -12.03
C SER A 404 7.23 -35.08 -12.29
N TYR A 405 7.19 -34.23 -13.32
CA TYR A 405 8.31 -33.39 -13.75
C TYR A 405 8.25 -31.97 -13.18
N CYS A 406 7.07 -31.34 -13.17
CA CYS A 406 6.92 -29.94 -12.78
C CYS A 406 6.72 -29.77 -11.26
N SER A 407 7.73 -29.24 -10.56
CA SER A 407 7.65 -28.97 -9.10
C SER A 407 6.46 -28.10 -8.69
N VAL A 408 5.98 -27.19 -9.55
CA VAL A 408 4.84 -26.32 -9.25
C VAL A 408 3.51 -27.07 -9.32
N LEU A 409 3.32 -27.91 -10.34
CA LEU A 409 2.12 -28.76 -10.44
C LEU A 409 2.06 -29.75 -9.28
N ARG A 410 3.20 -30.37 -8.92
CA ARG A 410 3.33 -31.23 -7.73
C ARG A 410 2.91 -30.51 -6.44
N GLN A 411 3.34 -29.26 -6.27
CA GLN A 411 2.93 -28.44 -5.12
C GLN A 411 1.44 -28.08 -5.17
N LEU A 412 0.90 -27.72 -6.33
CA LEU A 412 -0.53 -27.41 -6.53
C LEU A 412 -1.45 -28.60 -6.26
N GLU A 413 -1.00 -29.81 -6.59
CA GLU A 413 -1.74 -31.04 -6.35
C GLU A 413 -1.75 -31.44 -4.86
N SER A 414 -0.78 -30.98 -4.06
CA SER A 414 -0.68 -31.30 -2.63
C SER A 414 -1.90 -30.82 -1.83
N ALA A 415 -2.31 -31.62 -0.84
CA ALA A 415 -3.40 -31.29 0.07
C ALA A 415 -3.11 -30.00 0.89
N ARG A 416 -1.83 -29.76 1.24
CA ARG A 416 -1.36 -28.62 2.03
C ARG A 416 -1.51 -27.29 1.29
N VAL A 417 -1.18 -27.25 0.00
CA VAL A 417 -1.39 -26.07 -0.85
C VAL A 417 -2.89 -25.88 -1.12
N LYS A 418 -3.63 -26.95 -1.40
CA LYS A 418 -5.09 -26.88 -1.56
C LYS A 418 -5.78 -26.32 -0.30
N GLU A 419 -5.32 -26.70 0.89
CA GLU A 419 -5.78 -26.14 2.16
C GLU A 419 -5.45 -24.65 2.30
N TYR A 420 -4.19 -24.25 2.07
CA TYR A 420 -3.74 -22.86 2.19
C TYR A 420 -4.50 -21.89 1.25
N TYR A 421 -4.74 -22.29 0.00
CA TYR A 421 -5.42 -21.45 -0.98
C TYR A 421 -6.96 -21.51 -0.91
N PHE A 422 -7.56 -22.70 -0.70
CA PHE A 422 -9.00 -22.92 -0.91
C PHE A 422 -9.85 -23.12 0.35
N LYS A 423 -9.31 -23.29 1.57
CA LYS A 423 -10.18 -23.37 2.77
C LYS A 423 -10.84 -22.01 3.06
N ASN A 424 -12.17 -21.97 2.98
CA ASN A 424 -12.95 -20.82 3.40
C ASN A 424 -13.21 -20.85 4.91
N HIS A 425 -12.44 -20.06 5.66
CA HIS A 425 -12.76 -19.73 7.05
C HIS A 425 -13.55 -18.41 7.07
N PRO A 426 -14.88 -18.41 7.34
CA PRO A 426 -15.68 -17.18 7.34
C PRO A 426 -15.28 -16.18 8.43
N SER A 427 -14.48 -16.60 9.41
CA SER A 427 -13.87 -15.76 10.44
C SER A 427 -12.61 -14.99 10.00
N SER A 428 -12.03 -15.28 8.82
CA SER A 428 -10.76 -14.67 8.40
C SER A 428 -10.86 -13.20 7.95
N LEU A 429 -12.08 -12.67 7.76
CA LEU A 429 -12.33 -11.25 7.44
C LEU A 429 -11.76 -10.27 8.48
N PHE A 430 -11.43 -10.73 9.69
CA PHE A 430 -10.81 -9.93 10.75
C PHE A 430 -9.41 -10.42 11.17
N VAL A 431 -8.87 -11.49 10.57
CA VAL A 431 -7.60 -12.12 10.99
C VAL A 431 -6.58 -12.07 9.85
N GLY A 432 -5.83 -10.97 9.79
CA GLY A 432 -4.70 -10.78 8.88
C GLY A 432 -5.09 -10.42 7.45
N SER A 433 -5.23 -9.12 7.19
CA SER A 433 -5.48 -8.55 5.85
C SER A 433 -4.49 -9.02 4.78
N ASP A 434 -3.27 -9.36 5.19
CA ASP A 434 -2.18 -9.71 4.29
C ASP A 434 -2.52 -10.91 3.42
N ASN A 435 -3.06 -11.98 4.03
CA ASN A 435 -3.31 -13.28 3.38
C ASN A 435 -4.23 -13.21 2.15
N LEU A 436 -5.02 -12.15 1.96
CA LEU A 436 -5.92 -12.03 0.80
C LEU A 436 -5.18 -11.59 -0.48
N LYS A 437 -3.97 -11.00 -0.37
CA LYS A 437 -3.02 -10.86 -1.49
C LYS A 437 -2.58 -12.24 -2.03
N TYR A 438 -2.60 -13.25 -1.17
CA TYR A 438 -2.01 -14.58 -1.40
C TYR A 438 -2.99 -15.55 -2.07
N ARG A 439 -4.28 -15.16 -2.25
CA ARG A 439 -5.28 -15.91 -3.04
C ARG A 439 -5.41 -15.37 -4.47
N ASN A 440 -4.30 -15.23 -5.20
CA ASN A 440 -4.31 -14.80 -6.60
C ASN A 440 -4.05 -15.98 -7.55
N PRO A 441 -5.04 -16.40 -8.38
CA PRO A 441 -4.85 -17.47 -9.35
C PRO A 441 -3.69 -17.24 -10.32
N LYS A 442 -3.37 -15.98 -10.68
CA LYS A 442 -2.23 -15.71 -11.58
C LYS A 442 -0.85 -16.09 -10.98
N TYR A 443 -0.70 -16.19 -9.65
CA TYR A 443 0.51 -16.74 -9.01
C TYR A 443 0.55 -18.27 -8.96
N LEU A 444 -0.52 -18.93 -9.43
CA LEU A 444 -0.64 -20.37 -9.62
C LEU A 444 -0.82 -20.73 -11.11
N SER A 445 -0.89 -19.74 -12.01
CA SER A 445 -1.04 -19.97 -13.44
C SER A 445 0.23 -20.58 -14.01
N MET A 446 0.10 -21.74 -14.63
CA MET A 446 1.23 -22.45 -15.23
C MET A 446 1.86 -21.69 -16.40
N LEU A 447 1.10 -20.83 -17.10
CA LEU A 447 1.64 -19.90 -18.11
C LEU A 447 2.75 -19.00 -17.53
N ASN A 448 2.58 -18.52 -16.30
CA ASN A 448 3.60 -17.73 -15.63
C ASN A 448 4.85 -18.55 -15.27
N HIS A 449 4.70 -19.83 -14.96
CA HIS A 449 5.81 -20.72 -14.62
C HIS A 449 6.47 -21.38 -15.86
N LEU A 450 5.81 -21.37 -17.01
CA LEU A 450 6.33 -21.89 -18.27
C LEU A 450 7.61 -21.16 -18.73
N ARG A 451 7.82 -19.91 -18.29
CA ARG A 451 9.07 -19.16 -18.49
C ARG A 451 10.32 -19.83 -17.91
N PHE A 452 10.17 -20.82 -17.03
CA PHE A 452 11.26 -21.65 -16.51
C PHE A 452 11.50 -22.95 -17.30
N TYR A 453 10.80 -23.13 -18.42
CA TYR A 453 10.84 -24.33 -19.26
C TYR A 453 11.05 -24.00 -20.75
N LEU A 454 11.67 -22.86 -21.05
CA LEU A 454 11.86 -22.39 -22.42
C LEU A 454 12.65 -23.40 -23.32
N PRO A 455 13.68 -24.12 -22.83
CA PRO A 455 14.32 -25.18 -23.62
C PRO A 455 13.45 -26.43 -23.83
N GLU A 456 12.51 -26.72 -22.93
CA GLU A 456 11.60 -27.87 -23.01
C GLU A 456 10.42 -27.60 -23.94
N VAL A 457 10.00 -26.34 -24.07
CA VAL A 457 9.05 -25.90 -25.12
C VAL A 457 9.78 -25.77 -26.47
N TYR A 458 10.96 -25.14 -26.51
CA TYR A 458 11.69 -24.81 -27.75
C TYR A 458 13.09 -25.47 -27.82
N PRO A 459 13.18 -26.82 -27.94
CA PRO A 459 14.44 -27.56 -27.81
C PRO A 459 15.45 -27.34 -28.93
N LYS A 460 15.02 -26.92 -30.13
CA LYS A 460 15.90 -26.67 -31.29
C LYS A 460 16.53 -25.28 -31.28
N LEU A 461 15.86 -24.29 -30.68
CA LEU A 461 16.28 -22.89 -30.72
C LEU A 461 17.52 -22.64 -29.85
N HIS A 462 18.31 -21.63 -30.22
CA HIS A 462 19.58 -21.29 -29.57
C HIS A 462 19.46 -20.07 -28.64
N LYS A 463 18.85 -18.97 -29.12
CA LYS A 463 18.41 -17.83 -28.31
C LYS A 463 16.91 -17.61 -28.50
N ILE A 464 16.22 -17.08 -27.49
CA ILE A 464 14.81 -16.68 -27.57
C ILE A 464 14.56 -15.42 -26.73
N LEU A 465 13.72 -14.50 -27.23
CA LEU A 465 13.30 -13.33 -26.45
C LEU A 465 11.96 -13.60 -25.78
N PHE A 466 11.94 -13.66 -24.45
CA PHE A 466 10.71 -13.75 -23.68
C PHE A 466 10.10 -12.34 -23.49
N LEU A 467 8.78 -12.23 -23.69
CA LEU A 467 7.99 -11.01 -23.46
C LEU A 467 6.76 -11.33 -22.60
N ASP A 468 6.52 -10.54 -21.53
CA ASP A 468 5.24 -10.59 -20.79
C ASP A 468 4.14 -9.84 -21.56
N ASP A 469 2.85 -10.14 -21.31
CA ASP A 469 1.72 -9.56 -22.05
C ASP A 469 1.46 -8.07 -21.75
N ASP A 470 2.02 -7.54 -20.67
CA ASP A 470 1.82 -6.17 -20.20
C ASP A 470 2.91 -5.20 -20.65
N ILE A 471 3.59 -5.47 -21.78
CA ILE A 471 4.62 -4.61 -22.39
C ILE A 471 4.14 -3.94 -23.70
N VAL A 472 4.88 -2.90 -24.11
CA VAL A 472 4.77 -2.24 -25.41
C VAL A 472 6.17 -2.06 -26.00
N VAL A 473 6.34 -2.41 -27.27
CA VAL A 473 7.58 -2.20 -28.03
C VAL A 473 7.53 -0.90 -28.83
N GLN A 474 8.62 -0.12 -28.79
CA GLN A 474 8.74 1.20 -29.41
C GLN A 474 9.96 1.33 -30.35
N LYS A 475 10.81 0.30 -30.40
CA LYS A 475 12.05 0.26 -31.21
C LYS A 475 12.32 -1.19 -31.61
N ASP A 476 13.12 -1.40 -32.65
CA ASP A 476 13.52 -2.75 -33.04
C ASP A 476 14.26 -3.48 -31.91
N LEU A 477 13.99 -4.77 -31.78
CA LEU A 477 14.54 -5.67 -30.77
C LEU A 477 15.55 -6.66 -31.37
N THR A 478 15.70 -6.73 -32.70
CA THR A 478 16.70 -7.58 -33.36
C THR A 478 18.13 -7.47 -32.79
N PRO A 479 18.65 -6.30 -32.36
CA PRO A 479 20.04 -6.21 -31.86
C PRO A 479 20.26 -6.91 -30.51
N LEU A 480 19.21 -7.40 -29.84
CA LEU A 480 19.35 -8.23 -28.62
C LEU A 480 19.92 -9.62 -28.93
N TRP A 481 19.77 -10.14 -30.15
CA TRP A 481 20.37 -11.41 -30.54
C TRP A 481 21.89 -11.32 -30.69
N ASP A 482 22.41 -10.16 -31.12
CA ASP A 482 23.84 -9.90 -31.29
C ASP A 482 24.57 -9.56 -29.97
N VAL A 483 23.83 -9.38 -28.87
CA VAL A 483 24.45 -9.18 -27.54
C VAL A 483 25.17 -10.45 -27.11
N ASP A 484 26.48 -10.35 -26.89
CA ASP A 484 27.24 -11.34 -26.14
C ASP A 484 26.85 -11.26 -24.66
N LEU A 485 26.33 -12.38 -24.13
CA LEU A 485 25.96 -12.51 -22.72
C LEU A 485 27.16 -12.91 -21.84
N ASN A 486 28.39 -12.95 -22.37
CA ASN A 486 29.61 -13.40 -21.70
C ASN A 486 29.47 -14.80 -21.06
N GLY A 487 28.76 -15.70 -21.75
CA GLY A 487 28.43 -17.04 -21.24
C GLY A 487 27.40 -17.07 -20.09
N MET A 488 26.66 -15.99 -19.86
CA MET A 488 25.48 -15.99 -18.97
C MET A 488 24.21 -16.40 -19.73
N VAL A 489 23.22 -16.91 -19.00
CA VAL A 489 22.02 -17.55 -19.58
C VAL A 489 20.92 -16.54 -19.88
N ASN A 490 20.82 -15.47 -19.09
CA ASN A 490 19.77 -14.46 -19.12
C ASN A 490 20.38 -13.09 -19.44
N GLY A 491 19.81 -12.33 -20.37
CA GLY A 491 20.05 -10.90 -20.52
C GLY A 491 18.82 -10.13 -20.06
N ALA A 492 18.97 -9.34 -19.00
CA ALA A 492 17.87 -8.60 -18.37
C ALA A 492 18.31 -7.22 -17.88
N VAL A 493 17.38 -6.27 -17.83
CA VAL A 493 17.65 -4.94 -17.24
C VAL A 493 17.60 -4.99 -15.72
N GLU A 494 18.66 -4.50 -15.08
CA GLU A 494 18.75 -4.30 -13.64
C GLU A 494 17.82 -3.18 -13.13
N THR A 495 17.02 -3.48 -12.12
CA THR A 495 16.00 -2.58 -11.57
C THR A 495 16.42 -1.85 -10.29
N CYS A 496 17.57 -2.18 -9.70
CA CYS A 496 17.99 -1.58 -8.44
C CYS A 496 18.25 -0.06 -8.52
N LYS A 497 17.71 0.66 -7.53
CA LYS A 497 17.84 2.10 -7.34
C LYS A 497 18.19 2.36 -5.87
N GLY A 498 19.47 2.49 -5.54
CA GLY A 498 19.93 2.59 -4.15
C GLY A 498 19.73 1.27 -3.40
N SER A 499 18.90 1.26 -2.35
CA SER A 499 18.48 0.07 -1.59
C SER A 499 17.16 -0.55 -2.05
N PHE A 500 16.50 0.03 -3.07
CA PHE A 500 15.30 -0.56 -3.68
C PHE A 500 15.67 -1.63 -4.71
N HIS A 501 14.81 -2.66 -4.82
CA HIS A 501 14.95 -3.80 -5.72
C HIS A 501 16.28 -4.56 -5.61
N ARG A 502 16.74 -4.82 -4.37
CA ARG A 502 17.79 -5.81 -4.08
C ARG A 502 17.18 -7.12 -3.58
N PHE A 503 17.97 -8.19 -3.55
CA PHE A 503 17.52 -9.54 -3.18
C PHE A 503 16.85 -9.58 -1.79
N ASP A 504 17.30 -8.74 -0.85
CA ASP A 504 16.70 -8.60 0.49
C ASP A 504 15.20 -8.20 0.50
N LYS A 505 14.67 -7.62 -0.58
CA LYS A 505 13.24 -7.28 -0.72
C LYS A 505 12.40 -8.43 -1.28
N TYR A 506 13.04 -9.51 -1.74
CA TYR A 506 12.39 -10.63 -2.42
C TYR A 506 12.54 -11.96 -1.67
N LEU A 507 13.66 -12.16 -0.96
CA LEU A 507 14.03 -13.40 -0.30
C LEU A 507 14.16 -13.22 1.22
N ASN A 508 13.90 -14.29 1.97
CA ASN A 508 14.01 -14.30 3.42
C ASN A 508 15.45 -14.57 3.88
N PHE A 509 16.25 -13.50 4.02
CA PHE A 509 17.63 -13.58 4.52
C PHE A 509 17.77 -13.95 6.01
N SER A 510 16.66 -14.05 6.75
CA SER A 510 16.67 -14.68 8.09
C SER A 510 16.66 -16.22 8.02
N ASN A 511 16.58 -16.82 6.83
CA ASN A 511 16.69 -18.26 6.63
C ASN A 511 18.11 -18.61 6.14
N PRO A 512 18.85 -19.50 6.84
CA PRO A 512 20.22 -19.90 6.45
C PRO A 512 20.34 -20.36 4.99
N LYS A 513 19.35 -21.09 4.49
CA LYS A 513 19.29 -21.56 3.08
C LYS A 513 19.36 -20.43 2.05
N ILE A 514 19.02 -19.19 2.43
CA ILE A 514 19.18 -18.00 1.59
C ILE A 514 20.49 -17.27 1.89
N SER A 515 20.77 -16.95 3.16
CA SER A 515 21.95 -16.16 3.54
C SER A 515 23.29 -16.87 3.30
N GLU A 516 23.32 -18.20 3.20
CA GLU A 516 24.51 -18.99 2.87
C GLU A 516 24.76 -19.10 1.35
N ASN A 517 23.78 -18.76 0.51
CA ASN A 517 23.80 -19.03 -0.93
C ASN A 517 23.74 -17.77 -1.81
N PHE A 518 23.26 -16.64 -1.28
CA PHE A 518 23.03 -15.39 -2.02
C PHE A 518 23.55 -14.18 -1.24
N ASP A 519 23.94 -13.11 -1.94
CA ASP A 519 24.15 -11.79 -1.32
C ASP A 519 22.80 -11.05 -1.20
N SER A 520 22.53 -10.48 -0.02
CA SER A 520 21.36 -9.63 0.23
C SER A 520 21.39 -8.35 -0.59
N ASN A 521 22.59 -7.87 -0.92
CA ASN A 521 22.81 -6.66 -1.71
C ASN A 521 22.78 -6.90 -3.22
N ALA A 522 22.66 -8.14 -3.70
CA ALA A 522 22.60 -8.42 -5.13
C ALA A 522 21.46 -7.63 -5.81
N CYS A 523 21.71 -7.12 -7.02
CA CYS A 523 20.74 -6.30 -7.75
C CYS A 523 19.64 -7.19 -8.34
N GLY A 524 18.37 -6.83 -8.10
CA GLY A 524 17.23 -7.46 -8.75
C GLY A 524 17.06 -6.92 -10.17
N TRP A 525 17.05 -7.81 -11.16
CA TRP A 525 16.48 -7.56 -12.48
C TRP A 525 14.96 -7.83 -12.46
N ALA A 526 14.28 -7.72 -13.60
CA ALA A 526 12.86 -8.05 -13.72
C ALA A 526 12.56 -8.88 -14.98
N PHE A 527 11.53 -9.72 -14.88
CA PHE A 527 10.88 -10.27 -16.05
C PHE A 527 10.09 -9.18 -16.79
N GLY A 528 9.89 -9.35 -18.10
CA GLY A 528 9.01 -8.52 -18.92
C GLY A 528 9.52 -8.39 -20.35
N MET A 529 10.84 -8.26 -20.48
CA MET A 529 11.60 -8.51 -21.68
C MET A 529 12.97 -9.06 -21.28
N ASN A 530 13.29 -10.26 -21.75
CA ASN A 530 14.49 -11.02 -21.36
C ASN A 530 14.99 -11.85 -22.54
N ILE A 531 16.26 -11.72 -22.90
CA ILE A 531 16.90 -12.57 -23.93
C ILE A 531 17.53 -13.78 -23.22
N PHE A 532 17.19 -15.00 -23.65
CA PHE A 532 17.71 -16.22 -23.04
C PHE A 532 18.55 -17.02 -24.03
N ASP A 533 19.76 -17.40 -23.62
CA ASP A 533 20.56 -18.39 -24.33
C ASP A 533 20.15 -19.80 -23.87
N LEU A 534 19.38 -20.47 -24.72
CA LEU A 534 18.84 -21.81 -24.45
C LEU A 534 19.92 -22.89 -24.56
N LYS A 535 21.05 -22.63 -25.23
CA LYS A 535 22.18 -23.54 -25.30
C LYS A 535 22.90 -23.56 -23.95
N GLU A 536 23.26 -22.41 -23.40
CA GLU A 536 23.84 -22.31 -22.05
C GLU A 536 22.85 -22.71 -20.95
N TRP A 537 21.55 -22.45 -21.12
CA TRP A 537 20.51 -22.97 -20.22
C TRP A 537 20.56 -24.49 -20.10
N ARG A 538 20.64 -25.20 -21.24
CA ARG A 538 20.74 -26.67 -21.30
C ARG A 538 22.09 -27.16 -20.76
N ASN A 539 23.20 -26.53 -21.15
CA ASN A 539 24.54 -26.88 -20.69
C ASN A 539 24.67 -26.80 -19.15
N ARG A 540 24.03 -25.79 -18.53
CA ARG A 540 24.04 -25.57 -17.07
C ARG A 540 22.84 -26.17 -16.34
N ASN A 541 21.94 -26.84 -17.07
CA ASN A 541 20.71 -27.47 -16.58
C ASN A 541 19.86 -26.58 -15.65
N ILE A 542 19.60 -25.34 -16.10
CA ILE A 542 18.98 -24.30 -15.26
C ILE A 542 17.55 -24.66 -14.82
N THR A 543 16.81 -25.43 -15.62
CA THR A 543 15.48 -25.97 -15.24
C THR A 543 15.57 -26.82 -13.96
N GLN A 544 16.65 -27.59 -13.78
CA GLN A 544 16.86 -28.40 -12.58
C GLN A 544 17.22 -27.56 -11.34
N ILE A 545 17.92 -26.42 -11.53
CA ILE A 545 18.18 -25.44 -10.47
C ILE A 545 16.86 -24.81 -10.01
N TYR A 546 15.99 -24.44 -10.96
CA TYR A 546 14.66 -23.92 -10.68
C TYR A 546 13.82 -24.92 -9.86
N HIS A 547 13.78 -26.20 -10.27
CA HIS A 547 13.10 -27.27 -9.52
C HIS A 547 13.61 -27.38 -8.08
N TYR A 548 14.92 -27.49 -7.90
CA TYR A 548 15.55 -27.62 -6.58
C TYR A 548 15.11 -26.51 -5.62
N TRP A 549 15.15 -25.25 -6.06
CA TRP A 549 14.74 -24.13 -5.21
C TRP A 549 13.22 -24.07 -5.01
N GLN A 550 12.42 -24.37 -6.04
CA GLN A 550 10.97 -24.42 -5.95
C GLN A 550 10.52 -25.46 -4.91
N ASP A 551 11.07 -26.68 -4.94
CA ASP A 551 10.78 -27.73 -3.96
C ASP A 551 11.27 -27.37 -2.55
N ARG A 552 12.45 -26.73 -2.43
CA ARG A 552 12.96 -26.22 -1.14
C ARG A 552 12.12 -25.10 -0.51
N ASN A 553 11.15 -24.52 -1.22
CA ASN A 553 10.23 -23.48 -0.75
C ASN A 553 8.75 -23.93 -0.70
N GLU A 554 8.45 -25.24 -0.62
CA GLU A 554 7.07 -25.75 -0.46
C GLU A 554 6.32 -25.08 0.72
N ASP A 555 7.04 -24.83 1.82
CA ASP A 555 6.53 -24.20 3.04
C ASP A 555 6.45 -22.65 2.99
N ARG A 556 6.91 -22.04 1.90
CA ARG A 556 6.97 -20.58 1.68
C ARG A 556 7.82 -19.84 2.73
N THR A 557 8.84 -20.48 3.27
CA THR A 557 9.80 -19.86 4.21
C THR A 557 10.95 -19.11 3.53
N LEU A 558 11.31 -19.46 2.29
CA LEU A 558 12.41 -18.82 1.54
C LEU A 558 11.93 -17.56 0.79
N TRP A 559 10.78 -17.64 0.14
CA TRP A 559 10.04 -16.50 -0.41
C TRP A 559 8.54 -16.79 -0.41
N LYS A 560 7.69 -15.75 -0.52
CA LYS A 560 6.24 -15.92 -0.37
C LYS A 560 5.50 -16.30 -1.65
N LEU A 561 5.62 -15.50 -2.70
CA LEU A 561 4.80 -15.57 -3.91
C LEU A 561 5.51 -15.01 -5.15
N GLY A 562 4.99 -15.34 -6.32
CA GLY A 562 5.42 -14.80 -7.61
C GLY A 562 6.59 -15.55 -8.23
N THR A 563 6.80 -15.32 -9.51
CA THR A 563 7.87 -15.91 -10.34
C THR A 563 9.19 -15.15 -10.26
N LEU A 564 9.18 -13.86 -9.89
CA LEU A 564 10.41 -13.08 -9.79
C LEU A 564 11.38 -13.60 -8.71
N PRO A 565 10.98 -13.88 -7.45
CA PRO A 565 11.92 -14.42 -6.45
C PRO A 565 12.63 -15.74 -6.86
N PRO A 566 11.94 -16.78 -7.39
CA PRO A 566 12.65 -17.94 -7.91
C PRO A 566 13.46 -17.63 -9.17
N GLY A 567 13.06 -16.64 -9.99
CA GLY A 567 13.87 -16.14 -11.10
C GLY A 567 15.23 -15.59 -10.64
N LEU A 568 15.21 -14.64 -9.71
CA LEU A 568 16.42 -14.05 -9.12
C LEU A 568 17.37 -15.12 -8.54
N ILE A 569 16.82 -16.13 -7.87
CA ILE A 569 17.55 -17.30 -7.36
C ILE A 569 18.12 -18.18 -8.48
N THR A 570 17.31 -18.50 -9.49
CA THR A 570 17.64 -19.46 -10.57
C THR A 570 18.74 -18.93 -11.49
N PHE A 571 18.75 -17.63 -11.76
CA PHE A 571 19.75 -16.98 -12.62
C PHE A 571 20.77 -16.12 -11.83
N TYR A 572 20.97 -16.45 -10.55
CA TYR A 572 21.99 -15.80 -9.71
C TYR A 572 23.39 -16.03 -10.29
N ASN A 573 24.17 -14.96 -10.46
CA ASN A 573 25.45 -14.95 -11.20
C ASN A 573 25.38 -15.51 -12.64
N LEU A 574 24.19 -15.57 -13.23
CA LEU A 574 23.92 -16.06 -14.60
C LEU A 574 23.05 -15.08 -15.41
N THR A 575 23.04 -13.80 -15.01
CA THR A 575 22.29 -12.72 -15.67
C THR A 575 23.22 -11.59 -16.11
N TYR A 576 23.29 -11.34 -17.41
CA TYR A 576 23.95 -10.19 -18.02
C TYR A 576 23.09 -8.93 -17.83
N PRO A 577 23.66 -7.82 -17.30
CA PRO A 577 22.94 -6.56 -17.10
C PRO A 577 22.81 -5.78 -18.42
N LEU A 578 21.61 -5.78 -19.01
CA LEU A 578 21.30 -4.99 -20.19
C LEU A 578 21.20 -3.48 -19.88
N ASP A 579 21.54 -2.64 -20.85
CA ASP A 579 21.33 -1.18 -20.82
C ASP A 579 19.88 -0.85 -20.48
N ARG A 580 19.68 0.08 -19.53
CA ARG A 580 18.37 0.50 -19.02
C ARG A 580 17.42 1.04 -20.09
N LYS A 581 17.93 1.50 -21.24
CA LYS A 581 17.09 1.88 -22.39
C LYS A 581 16.35 0.71 -23.02
N TRP A 582 16.76 -0.54 -22.78
CA TRP A 582 16.08 -1.70 -23.36
C TRP A 582 14.71 -1.95 -22.72
N HIS A 583 14.56 -1.79 -21.40
CA HIS A 583 13.35 -2.14 -20.65
C HIS A 583 13.09 -1.12 -19.53
N VAL A 584 12.07 -0.28 -19.70
CA VAL A 584 11.65 0.72 -18.70
C VAL A 584 10.37 0.26 -18.01
N LEU A 585 10.46 0.10 -16.69
CA LEU A 585 9.39 -0.45 -15.86
C LEU A 585 8.70 0.63 -15.02
N GLY A 586 7.47 0.33 -14.60
CA GLY A 586 6.70 1.10 -13.62
C GLY A 586 5.39 1.68 -14.14
N LEU A 587 5.04 1.50 -15.42
CA LEU A 587 3.84 2.15 -15.99
C LEU A 587 2.55 1.65 -15.34
N GLY A 588 2.56 0.48 -14.69
CA GLY A 588 1.44 -0.08 -13.93
C GLY A 588 1.45 0.22 -12.41
N TYR A 589 2.34 1.09 -11.89
CA TYR A 589 2.29 1.56 -10.49
C TYR A 589 2.89 2.95 -10.19
N ASP A 590 3.79 3.50 -11.01
CA ASP A 590 4.54 4.72 -10.72
C ASP A 590 4.06 5.92 -11.58
N PRO A 591 3.24 6.84 -11.04
CA PRO A 591 2.80 8.03 -11.75
C PRO A 591 3.90 9.11 -11.89
N ALA A 592 5.11 8.90 -11.37
CA ALA A 592 6.22 9.86 -11.35
C ALA A 592 7.43 9.47 -12.24
N LEU A 593 7.30 8.44 -13.10
CA LEU A 593 8.34 8.11 -14.09
C LEU A 593 8.71 9.30 -14.99
N ASN A 594 10.00 9.34 -15.35
CA ASN A 594 10.59 10.32 -16.25
C ASN A 594 10.12 10.09 -17.70
N GLN A 595 9.41 11.08 -18.27
CA GLN A 595 8.90 11.00 -19.64
C GLN A 595 10.01 10.73 -20.68
N THR A 596 11.21 11.27 -20.46
CA THR A 596 12.36 11.07 -21.35
C THR A 596 12.94 9.65 -21.26
N GLU A 597 12.80 8.95 -20.13
CA GLU A 597 13.14 7.52 -20.02
C GLU A 597 12.11 6.68 -20.81
N ILE A 598 10.81 6.97 -20.66
CA ILE A 598 9.73 6.26 -21.39
C ILE A 598 9.88 6.42 -22.91
N VAL A 599 10.08 7.65 -23.41
CA VAL A 599 10.25 7.92 -24.85
C VAL A 599 11.52 7.29 -25.44
N ASN A 600 12.59 7.17 -24.65
CA ASN A 600 13.84 6.57 -25.11
C ASN A 600 13.88 5.04 -24.98
N ALA A 601 12.92 4.42 -24.30
CA ALA A 601 12.90 2.97 -24.10
C ALA A 601 12.59 2.20 -25.39
N ALA A 602 13.25 1.05 -25.58
CA ALA A 602 12.86 0.07 -26.60
C ALA A 602 11.59 -0.69 -26.19
N VAL A 603 11.47 -1.06 -24.91
CA VAL A 603 10.28 -1.67 -24.31
C VAL A 603 9.84 -0.90 -23.07
N VAL A 604 8.54 -0.63 -22.95
CA VAL A 604 7.91 -0.06 -21.74
C VAL A 604 6.95 -1.05 -21.10
N HIS A 605 7.00 -1.20 -19.78
CA HIS A 605 6.33 -2.26 -19.03
C HIS A 605 5.28 -1.72 -18.05
N TYR A 606 4.04 -2.16 -18.21
CA TYR A 606 2.91 -1.89 -17.31
C TYR A 606 2.87 -2.87 -16.12
N ASN A 607 4.03 -3.26 -15.61
CA ASN A 607 4.12 -4.10 -14.41
C ASN A 607 3.43 -3.41 -13.22
N GLY A 608 2.78 -4.20 -12.37
CA GLY A 608 1.88 -3.70 -11.33
C GLY A 608 0.40 -3.93 -11.64
N ASN A 609 -0.47 -3.15 -11.00
CA ASN A 609 -1.92 -3.35 -11.00
C ASN A 609 -2.67 -2.47 -12.03
N TYR A 610 -2.14 -1.29 -12.36
CA TYR A 610 -2.82 -0.29 -13.18
C TYR A 610 -2.61 -0.57 -14.68
N LYS A 611 -3.15 -1.69 -15.16
CA LYS A 611 -3.04 -2.13 -16.56
C LYS A 611 -3.75 -1.15 -17.51
N PRO A 612 -3.23 -0.92 -18.73
CA PRO A 612 -3.78 0.08 -19.65
C PRO A 612 -5.17 -0.27 -20.20
N TRP A 613 -5.54 -1.55 -20.16
CA TRP A 613 -6.86 -2.08 -20.53
C TRP A 613 -7.90 -2.07 -19.39
N LEU A 614 -7.59 -1.45 -18.24
CA LEU A 614 -8.52 -1.32 -17.11
C LEU A 614 -8.82 0.15 -16.83
N ASP A 615 -10.01 0.44 -16.29
CA ASP A 615 -10.44 1.80 -15.92
C ASP A 615 -9.51 2.47 -14.87
N LEU A 616 -8.75 1.64 -14.13
CA LEU A 616 -7.73 2.07 -13.17
C LEU A 616 -6.41 2.52 -13.81
N ALA A 617 -6.26 2.46 -15.14
CA ALA A 617 -5.02 2.80 -15.83
C ALA A 617 -4.49 4.19 -15.45
N VAL A 618 -3.17 4.32 -15.30
CA VAL A 618 -2.53 5.64 -15.11
C VAL A 618 -2.72 6.44 -16.40
N ALA A 619 -3.69 7.35 -16.42
CA ALA A 619 -4.22 7.98 -17.63
C ALA A 619 -3.15 8.51 -18.60
N LYS A 620 -2.12 9.20 -18.07
CA LYS A 620 -1.00 9.75 -18.86
C LYS A 620 -0.09 8.71 -19.55
N TYR A 621 -0.27 7.42 -19.24
CA TYR A 621 0.42 6.32 -19.92
C TYR A 621 -0.49 5.52 -20.87
N LYS A 622 -1.83 5.65 -20.78
CA LYS A 622 -2.77 4.81 -21.54
C LYS A 622 -2.52 4.89 -23.06
N SER A 623 -2.19 6.09 -23.55
CA SER A 623 -1.90 6.38 -24.96
C SER A 623 -0.71 5.64 -25.56
N TYR A 624 0.26 5.22 -24.74
CA TYR A 624 1.38 4.39 -25.23
C TYR A 624 0.92 2.98 -25.61
N TRP A 625 -0.19 2.48 -25.06
CA TRP A 625 -0.75 1.15 -25.36
C TRP A 625 -1.98 1.22 -26.29
N SER A 626 -2.90 2.19 -26.07
CA SER A 626 -4.12 2.32 -26.88
C SER A 626 -3.84 2.54 -28.37
N LYS A 627 -2.74 3.23 -28.72
CA LYS A 627 -2.32 3.47 -30.13
C LYS A 627 -2.02 2.20 -30.96
N TYR A 628 -1.89 1.02 -30.33
CA TYR A 628 -1.75 -0.27 -31.02
C TYR A 628 -3.03 -1.11 -31.02
N VAL A 629 -4.09 -0.63 -30.35
CA VAL A 629 -5.40 -1.28 -30.31
C VAL A 629 -6.23 -0.81 -31.48
N ARG A 630 -6.62 -1.77 -32.33
CA ARG A 630 -7.51 -1.54 -33.46
C ARG A 630 -8.96 -1.41 -33.03
N PHE A 631 -9.33 -0.31 -32.37
CA PHE A 631 -10.73 -0.02 -31.96
C PHE A 631 -11.72 0.05 -33.14
N ASP A 632 -11.22 0.06 -34.39
CA ASP A 632 -12.02 -0.12 -35.59
C ASP A 632 -12.55 -1.55 -35.77
N ASN A 633 -11.92 -2.54 -35.14
CA ASN A 633 -12.21 -3.98 -35.25
C ASN A 633 -13.64 -4.34 -34.79
N TYR A 634 -14.27 -5.27 -35.53
CA TYR A 634 -15.63 -5.75 -35.30
C TYR A 634 -15.87 -6.26 -33.87
N TYR A 635 -15.00 -7.14 -33.35
CA TYR A 635 -15.17 -7.75 -32.03
C TYR A 635 -14.98 -6.74 -30.90
N LEU A 636 -14.04 -5.78 -31.06
CA LEU A 636 -13.84 -4.74 -30.05
C LEU A 636 -15.07 -3.81 -29.97
N LYS A 637 -15.63 -3.41 -31.11
CA LYS A 637 -16.90 -2.65 -31.17
C LYS A 637 -18.08 -3.45 -30.60
N LEU A 638 -18.24 -4.71 -31.00
CA LEU A 638 -19.31 -5.61 -30.52
C LEU A 638 -19.29 -5.76 -29.00
N CYS A 639 -18.10 -5.81 -28.40
CA CYS A 639 -17.91 -5.90 -26.96
C CYS A 639 -17.85 -4.54 -26.23
N ASN A 640 -18.09 -3.42 -26.93
CA ASN A 640 -18.03 -2.06 -26.41
C ASN A 640 -16.69 -1.72 -25.73
N LEU A 641 -15.58 -2.09 -26.39
CA LEU A 641 -14.22 -1.64 -26.06
C LEU A 641 -13.91 -0.34 -26.81
N SER A 642 -13.64 0.73 -26.07
CA SER A 642 -13.25 2.06 -26.58
C SER A 642 -11.95 2.54 -25.94
N GLU A 643 -11.40 3.64 -26.45
CA GLU A 643 -10.25 4.32 -25.85
C GLU A 643 -10.54 4.93 -24.47
#